data_AF-A0A838Z0X0-F1
#
_entry.id   AF-A0A838Z0X0-F1
#
_cell.length_a   1.000
_cell.length_b   1.000
_cell.length_c   1.000
_cell.angle_alpha   90.00
_cell.angle_beta   90.00
_cell.angle_gamma   90.00
#
_symmetry.space_group_name_H-M   'P 1'
#
loop_
_entity.id
_entity.type
_entity.pdbx_description
1 polymer ?
#
loop_
_entity_poly.entity_id
_entity_poly.type
_entity_poly.pdbx_seq_one_letter_code
_entity_poly.pdbx_strand_id
1 'polypeptide(L)'
;MGTKVISLFIALAFPAIFCGFVTTYSPIEKVLEKKGENKIVYNKKKHSMTLSWTAFGSSGPYIITRGGSRLASDFVSVGSTSKLTYTDKKPNADKYENYYKITRDTITIILSLENQIFGNNIYFYDRKHEKAETARIEINSQFKTCGLAGANGEWTTKRQAYYFKPNINGQTYDSGGSGSASSADANSIELGFYSHLGGLGKSPGDVKLGSVFTRPHLSGGANATCTFWRSMENVTVMRDFAWTVSQSTSARRMQIESTSKYISDVGSNNFWGSGGFIADSRYTTTRPNWGGQQQWYTRNTVFPEGSTAMGGSYNMVWQGCINAPQANDVNTTIPSTPVIREKPYLFLDTDGEYKVFIPAWQKDRVGISWSETDMGMGKIQDLLTDWYIAKEGDTDVEINNALRAGKNIFFTPGHYALNAPIQVNRKDAILLGTGIASVTLEPTEKNIWGCIYVDDKDGIIVAGLLMDSFNSTTYQIRVGNEDAKADHSTNPILLTDITCRVGGVQSKNIQIHASMQLSSNNVVGDHFWLWRADHGSQRGGNLRWTRDRCKNGLIVTGDDVTLYGLFAEHYQEYEVLWLGERGRTYFLQNEPPYDAPNQPSWSSQGGRVDGYAAYKVANKVKQHQGIGMGSYAVFTGTDGKVNKSNGFEIPNSPNVKLEKMCITRFAGPGQIQNVINGIGGSTATGVKRVALYNNGTGTQPYDETFDLPNRESYPAYILMEK
;
A
#
# COMPACT_ATOMS: atom_id res chain seq x y z
N MET A 1 -65.47 37.49 -39.43
CA MET A 1 -65.01 36.72 -40.60
C MET A 1 -64.82 35.28 -40.12
N GLY A 2 -65.81 34.39 -40.15
CA GLY A 2 -66.51 33.83 -41.31
C GLY A 2 -66.07 32.36 -41.43
N THR A 3 -66.74 31.41 -40.74
CA THR A 3 -67.61 30.36 -41.32
C THR A 3 -66.93 29.47 -42.37
N LYS A 4 -66.86 28.12 -42.33
CA LYS A 4 -67.88 27.09 -41.99
C LYS A 4 -67.20 25.67 -42.12
N VAL A 5 -67.48 24.64 -41.28
CA VAL A 5 -68.30 23.38 -41.58
C VAL A 5 -67.40 22.20 -42.04
N ILE A 6 -67.43 20.91 -41.59
CA ILE A 6 -68.43 19.93 -41.06
C ILE A 6 -67.79 18.83 -40.18
N SER A 7 -68.61 18.38 -39.22
CA SER A 7 -68.77 17.13 -38.45
C SER A 7 -68.14 15.77 -38.85
N LEU A 8 -67.84 14.94 -37.84
CA LEU A 8 -68.44 13.60 -37.51
C LEU A 8 -67.50 12.91 -36.47
N PHE A 9 -67.88 12.68 -35.21
CA PHE A 9 -68.73 11.62 -34.61
C PHE A 9 -67.97 10.42 -34.01
N ILE A 10 -68.45 10.03 -32.81
CA ILE A 10 -68.45 8.70 -32.15
C ILE A 10 -67.35 8.39 -31.13
N ALA A 11 -67.86 8.10 -29.93
CA ALA A 11 -67.23 7.57 -28.72
C ALA A 11 -66.90 6.08 -28.81
N LEU A 12 -65.92 5.59 -28.03
CA LEU A 12 -66.11 4.57 -26.98
C LEU A 12 -64.79 4.05 -26.39
N ALA A 13 -64.91 3.72 -25.11
CA ALA A 13 -64.12 2.96 -24.14
C ALA A 13 -63.03 1.94 -24.59
N PHE A 14 -62.02 1.84 -23.71
CA PHE A 14 -61.12 0.71 -23.33
C PHE A 14 -61.53 -0.72 -23.77
N PRO A 15 -60.55 -1.63 -24.06
CA PRO A 15 -59.87 -2.37 -22.97
C PRO A 15 -58.41 -2.84 -23.23
N ALA A 16 -57.85 -3.46 -22.19
CA ALA A 16 -56.51 -4.01 -22.02
C ALA A 16 -56.05 -5.06 -23.06
N ILE A 17 -54.73 -5.19 -23.23
CA ILE A 17 -54.07 -6.33 -23.89
C ILE A 17 -52.90 -6.86 -23.06
N PHE A 18 -52.86 -8.19 -23.02
CA PHE A 18 -51.99 -9.14 -22.33
C PHE A 18 -50.52 -9.19 -22.80
N CYS A 19 -49.69 -9.68 -21.88
CA CYS A 19 -48.44 -10.44 -21.95
C CYS A 19 -47.69 -10.62 -23.29
N GLY A 20 -46.37 -10.37 -23.23
CA GLY A 20 -45.37 -10.90 -24.17
C GLY A 20 -43.98 -10.99 -23.53
N PHE A 21 -43.59 -12.22 -23.18
CA PHE A 21 -42.23 -12.78 -22.99
C PHE A 21 -41.04 -11.84 -22.72
N VAL A 22 -40.49 -11.94 -21.50
CA VAL A 22 -39.15 -11.45 -21.15
C VAL A 22 -38.10 -12.44 -21.66
N THR A 23 -37.43 -12.10 -22.76
CA THR A 23 -36.14 -12.70 -23.12
C THR A 23 -35.01 -11.90 -22.47
N THR A 24 -34.27 -12.54 -21.58
CA THR A 24 -33.03 -12.06 -20.98
C THR A 24 -32.01 -11.67 -22.05
N TYR A 25 -31.66 -10.38 -22.13
CA TYR A 25 -30.55 -9.88 -22.94
C TYR A 25 -29.59 -9.07 -22.06
N SER A 26 -28.36 -9.60 -21.93
CA SER A 26 -27.16 -8.85 -21.55
C SER A 26 -26.81 -7.86 -22.66
N PRO A 27 -26.40 -6.63 -22.32
CA PRO A 27 -25.10 -6.18 -22.83
C PRO A 27 -24.34 -5.26 -21.85
N ILE A 28 -23.18 -5.75 -21.38
CA ILE A 28 -22.01 -4.88 -21.17
C ILE A 28 -21.44 -4.60 -22.56
N GLU A 29 -21.88 -3.53 -23.21
CA GLU A 29 -21.18 -2.94 -24.36
C GLU A 29 -21.81 -1.58 -24.69
N LYS A 30 -21.43 -0.54 -23.95
CA LYS A 30 -21.50 0.86 -24.41
C LYS A 30 -20.38 1.65 -23.73
N VAL A 31 -19.16 1.46 -24.22
CA VAL A 31 -18.10 2.45 -24.06
C VAL A 31 -18.42 3.58 -25.03
N LEU A 32 -18.61 4.79 -24.51
CA LEU A 32 -18.73 6.01 -25.31
C LEU A 32 -17.48 6.13 -26.20
N GLU A 33 -17.67 6.02 -27.51
CA GLU A 33 -16.62 6.13 -28.52
C GLU A 33 -16.08 7.57 -28.56
N LYS A 34 -14.97 7.84 -27.88
CA LYS A 34 -14.10 8.95 -28.25
C LYS A 34 -13.36 8.58 -29.54
N LYS A 35 -13.69 9.27 -30.65
CA LYS A 35 -12.92 9.19 -31.90
C LYS A 35 -11.46 9.61 -31.62
N GLY A 36 -10.49 8.74 -31.89
CA GLY A 36 -9.06 9.08 -31.90
C GLY A 36 -8.14 8.31 -30.94
N GLU A 37 -8.61 7.23 -30.28
CA GLU A 37 -7.76 6.40 -29.41
C GLU A 37 -7.34 5.07 -30.06
N ASN A 38 -6.13 4.62 -29.74
CA ASN A 38 -5.65 3.30 -30.14
C ASN A 38 -6.43 2.21 -29.41
N LYS A 39 -6.86 1.18 -30.13
CA LYS A 39 -7.76 0.14 -29.59
C LYS A 39 -7.46 -1.24 -30.16
N ILE A 40 -7.71 -2.25 -29.34
CA ILE A 40 -7.63 -3.67 -29.65
C ILE A 40 -8.88 -4.39 -29.13
N VAL A 41 -9.48 -5.24 -29.95
CA VAL A 41 -10.72 -5.95 -29.63
C VAL A 41 -10.57 -7.43 -29.92
N TYR A 42 -10.89 -8.26 -28.92
CA TYR A 42 -10.98 -9.71 -29.07
C TYR A 42 -12.36 -10.17 -29.46
N ASN A 43 -12.44 -10.83 -30.62
CA ASN A 43 -13.64 -11.57 -30.98
C ASN A 43 -13.47 -13.04 -30.58
N LYS A 44 -14.05 -13.43 -29.44
CA LYS A 44 -14.00 -14.82 -28.95
C LYS A 44 -14.63 -15.82 -29.94
N LYS A 45 -15.71 -15.45 -30.63
CA LYS A 45 -16.42 -16.36 -31.57
C LYS A 45 -15.62 -16.64 -32.84
N LYS A 46 -14.94 -15.63 -33.38
CA LYS A 46 -14.14 -15.73 -34.60
C LYS A 46 -12.67 -16.02 -34.33
N HIS A 47 -12.26 -16.00 -33.06
CA HIS A 47 -10.88 -16.02 -32.61
C HIS A 47 -10.00 -15.06 -33.43
N SER A 48 -10.33 -13.77 -33.38
CA SER A 48 -9.63 -12.73 -34.14
C SER A 48 -9.35 -11.49 -33.30
N MET A 49 -8.27 -10.78 -33.63
CA MET A 49 -7.89 -9.50 -33.05
C MET A 49 -8.10 -8.37 -34.05
N THR A 50 -8.97 -7.42 -33.73
CA THR A 50 -9.14 -6.20 -34.51
C THR A 50 -8.42 -5.05 -33.83
N LEU A 51 -7.52 -4.41 -34.57
CA LEU A 51 -6.69 -3.29 -34.16
C LEU A 51 -7.19 -2.02 -34.84
N SER A 52 -7.13 -0.90 -34.14
CA SER A 52 -7.27 0.44 -34.71
C SER A 52 -6.34 1.44 -34.02
N TRP A 53 -5.84 2.42 -34.76
CA TRP A 53 -4.87 3.38 -34.23
C TRP A 53 -5.01 4.76 -34.89
N THR A 54 -4.45 5.77 -34.25
CA THR A 54 -4.38 7.13 -34.82
C THR A 54 -3.28 7.22 -35.87
N ALA A 55 -3.50 8.00 -36.92
CA ALA A 55 -2.53 8.16 -37.99
C ALA A 55 -1.19 8.71 -37.46
N PHE A 56 -0.10 8.03 -37.80
CA PHE A 56 1.28 8.48 -37.62
C PHE A 56 2.13 8.08 -38.84
N GLY A 57 3.33 8.66 -38.96
CA GLY A 57 4.18 8.51 -40.14
C GLY A 57 3.70 9.33 -41.34
N SER A 58 4.52 9.44 -42.38
CA SER A 58 4.30 10.25 -43.56
C SER A 58 4.07 9.42 -44.83
N SER A 59 4.63 8.22 -44.94
CA SER A 59 4.64 7.48 -46.21
C SER A 59 4.46 5.96 -46.05
N GLY A 60 4.08 5.27 -47.13
CA GLY A 60 3.95 3.81 -47.15
C GLY A 60 2.78 3.22 -46.33
N PRO A 61 2.60 1.88 -46.35
CA PRO A 61 1.63 1.18 -45.51
C PRO A 61 2.13 1.03 -44.06
N TYR A 62 1.21 0.84 -43.12
CA TYR A 62 1.54 0.36 -41.79
C TYR A 62 1.93 -1.11 -41.87
N ILE A 63 3.06 -1.47 -41.26
CA ILE A 63 3.54 -2.84 -41.09
C ILE A 63 3.13 -3.33 -39.70
N ILE A 64 2.52 -4.50 -39.64
CA ILE A 64 2.03 -5.07 -38.38
C ILE A 64 2.79 -6.37 -38.12
N THR A 65 3.44 -6.42 -36.97
CA THR A 65 4.08 -7.63 -36.44
C THR A 65 3.47 -8.00 -35.09
N ARG A 66 3.50 -9.29 -34.75
CA ARG A 66 2.92 -9.84 -33.51
C ARG A 66 3.96 -10.64 -32.73
N GLY A 67 4.05 -10.38 -31.43
CA GLY A 67 4.83 -11.15 -30.46
C GLY A 67 3.95 -11.71 -29.34
N GLY A 68 4.47 -12.71 -28.63
CA GLY A 68 3.79 -13.34 -27.49
C GLY A 68 3.76 -12.50 -26.21
N SER A 69 4.65 -11.53 -26.11
CA SER A 69 4.74 -10.56 -25.01
C SER A 69 5.27 -9.22 -25.52
N ARG A 70 5.30 -8.21 -24.65
CA ARG A 70 5.83 -6.87 -24.98
C ARG A 70 7.29 -6.89 -25.39
N LEU A 71 8.08 -7.76 -24.75
CA LEU A 71 9.51 -7.91 -24.95
C LEU A 71 9.90 -9.23 -25.60
N ALA A 72 8.95 -9.85 -26.33
CA ALA A 72 9.18 -11.13 -26.98
C ALA A 72 10.42 -11.09 -27.88
N SER A 73 11.21 -12.18 -27.83
CA SER A 73 12.42 -12.32 -28.66
C SER A 73 12.10 -12.32 -30.14
N ASP A 74 10.92 -12.83 -30.51
CA ASP A 74 10.46 -12.96 -31.89
C ASP A 74 9.15 -12.22 -32.10
N PHE A 75 9.11 -11.41 -33.16
CA PHE A 75 7.90 -10.79 -33.69
C PHE A 75 7.69 -11.28 -35.13
N VAL A 76 6.54 -11.88 -35.40
CA VAL A 76 6.19 -12.38 -36.74
C VAL A 76 5.39 -11.33 -37.51
N SER A 77 5.69 -11.13 -38.79
CA SER A 77 4.86 -10.28 -39.66
C SER A 77 3.49 -10.92 -39.85
N VAL A 78 2.43 -10.17 -39.55
CA VAL A 78 1.04 -10.62 -39.78
C VAL A 78 0.43 -9.94 -40.99
N GLY A 79 0.94 -8.78 -41.40
CA GLY A 79 0.57 -8.14 -42.66
C GLY A 79 0.85 -6.66 -42.69
N SER A 80 0.29 -5.99 -43.69
CA SER A 80 0.35 -4.53 -43.83
C SER A 80 -1.00 -3.97 -44.29
N THR A 81 -1.22 -2.68 -44.04
CA THR A 81 -2.45 -1.99 -44.45
C THR A 81 -2.20 -0.49 -44.63
N SER A 82 -2.89 0.14 -45.58
CA SER A 82 -2.95 1.60 -45.69
C SER A 82 -4.03 2.21 -44.79
N LYS A 83 -4.92 1.39 -44.23
CA LYS A 83 -5.99 1.82 -43.33
C LYS A 83 -5.49 1.93 -41.90
N LEU A 84 -6.21 2.71 -41.09
CA LEU A 84 -5.99 2.83 -39.63
C LEU A 84 -6.58 1.68 -38.82
N THR A 85 -6.80 0.53 -39.48
CA THR A 85 -7.34 -0.67 -38.86
C THR A 85 -6.78 -1.91 -39.55
N TYR A 86 -6.59 -2.96 -38.76
CA TYR A 86 -6.13 -4.27 -39.21
C TYR A 86 -6.83 -5.36 -38.40
N THR A 87 -7.17 -6.49 -39.03
CA THR A 87 -7.73 -7.65 -38.31
C THR A 87 -6.83 -8.86 -38.53
N ASP A 88 -6.22 -9.31 -37.45
CA ASP A 88 -5.53 -10.59 -37.38
C ASP A 88 -6.56 -11.70 -37.17
N LYS A 89 -6.69 -12.58 -38.16
CA LYS A 89 -7.62 -13.71 -38.16
C LYS A 89 -7.02 -14.99 -37.54
N LYS A 90 -5.74 -14.95 -37.17
CA LYS A 90 -5.01 -16.08 -36.59
C LYS A 90 -4.13 -15.61 -35.43
N PRO A 91 -4.70 -14.92 -34.41
CA PRO A 91 -3.97 -14.54 -33.20
C PRO A 91 -3.46 -15.79 -32.46
N ASN A 92 -2.62 -15.59 -31.46
CA ASN A 92 -2.20 -16.64 -30.54
C ASN A 92 -3.40 -17.14 -29.72
N ALA A 93 -3.34 -18.40 -29.28
CA ALA A 93 -4.44 -19.08 -28.59
C ALA A 93 -4.89 -18.35 -27.32
N ASP A 94 -3.92 -17.96 -26.48
CA ASP A 94 -4.17 -17.04 -25.37
C ASP A 94 -4.29 -15.62 -25.92
N LYS A 95 -5.43 -14.98 -25.65
CA LYS A 95 -5.72 -13.61 -26.07
C LYS A 95 -4.73 -12.59 -25.50
N TYR A 96 -4.17 -12.83 -24.31
CA TYR A 96 -3.21 -11.96 -23.65
C TYR A 96 -1.78 -12.12 -24.18
N GLU A 97 -1.51 -13.17 -24.96
CA GLU A 97 -0.23 -13.38 -25.63
C GLU A 97 -0.18 -12.69 -27.01
N ASN A 98 -0.93 -11.61 -27.23
CA ASN A 98 -1.00 -10.92 -28.52
C ASN A 98 -0.56 -9.46 -28.39
N TYR A 99 0.73 -9.22 -28.64
CA TYR A 99 1.34 -7.89 -28.65
C TYR A 99 1.65 -7.48 -30.09
N TYR A 100 1.00 -6.43 -30.57
CA TYR A 100 1.14 -5.95 -31.94
C TYR A 100 2.02 -4.72 -31.99
N LYS A 101 3.14 -4.79 -32.71
CA LYS A 101 3.93 -3.63 -33.13
C LYS A 101 3.39 -3.15 -34.46
N ILE A 102 2.93 -1.90 -34.51
CA ILE A 102 2.47 -1.23 -35.72
C ILE A 102 3.52 -0.19 -36.07
N THR A 103 4.18 -0.37 -37.21
CA THR A 103 5.31 0.45 -37.64
C THR A 103 4.99 1.15 -38.95
N ARG A 104 5.34 2.43 -39.04
CA ARG A 104 5.32 3.20 -40.28
C ARG A 104 6.47 4.19 -40.24
N ASP A 105 7.26 4.22 -41.31
CA ASP A 105 8.57 4.88 -41.33
C ASP A 105 9.44 4.41 -40.15
N THR A 106 9.88 5.32 -39.27
CA THR A 106 10.66 5.02 -38.06
C THR A 106 9.83 4.93 -36.78
N ILE A 107 8.53 5.19 -36.86
CA ILE A 107 7.64 5.25 -35.70
C ILE A 107 7.00 3.88 -35.49
N THR A 108 7.05 3.38 -34.24
CA THR A 108 6.38 2.15 -33.84
C THR A 108 5.53 2.39 -32.60
N ILE A 109 4.30 1.91 -32.62
CA ILE A 109 3.44 1.80 -31.43
C ILE A 109 3.18 0.33 -31.09
N ILE A 110 2.87 0.04 -29.83
CA ILE A 110 2.53 -1.30 -29.36
C ILE A 110 1.09 -1.32 -28.85
N LEU A 111 0.29 -2.28 -29.30
CA LEU A 111 -1.06 -2.56 -28.80
C LEU A 111 -1.15 -3.98 -28.24
N SER A 112 -1.78 -4.14 -27.09
CA SER A 112 -2.12 -5.43 -26.49
C SER A 112 -3.36 -5.27 -25.60
N LEU A 113 -4.06 -6.38 -25.34
CA LEU A 113 -5.20 -6.37 -24.42
C LEU A 113 -4.76 -5.94 -23.02
N GLU A 114 -3.61 -6.43 -22.55
CA GLU A 114 -3.07 -6.09 -21.23
C GLU A 114 -2.82 -4.57 -21.11
N ASN A 115 -2.18 -3.95 -22.11
CA ASN A 115 -1.95 -2.50 -22.08
C ASN A 115 -3.26 -1.70 -22.14
N GLN A 116 -4.26 -2.15 -22.90
CA GLN A 116 -5.57 -1.49 -22.97
C GLN A 116 -6.34 -1.58 -21.64
N ILE A 117 -6.25 -2.72 -20.97
CA ILE A 117 -6.93 -2.99 -19.70
C ILE A 117 -6.25 -2.21 -18.56
N PHE A 118 -4.94 -2.41 -18.39
CA PHE A 118 -4.19 -1.97 -17.21
C PHE A 118 -3.46 -0.62 -17.38
N GLY A 119 -3.31 -0.14 -18.62
CA GLY A 119 -2.53 1.07 -18.92
C GLY A 119 -1.02 0.82 -18.94
N ASN A 120 -0.27 1.90 -19.19
CA ASN A 120 1.15 1.82 -19.54
C ASN A 120 2.10 1.66 -18.34
N ASN A 121 1.60 1.84 -17.12
CA ASN A 121 2.41 1.81 -15.89
C ASN A 121 2.47 0.41 -15.26
N ILE A 122 1.78 -0.58 -15.85
CA ILE A 122 1.91 -1.99 -15.50
C ILE A 122 2.69 -2.71 -16.59
N TYR A 123 3.79 -3.35 -16.17
CA TYR A 123 4.66 -4.12 -17.04
C TYR A 123 4.44 -5.60 -16.79
N PHE A 124 3.96 -6.31 -17.80
CA PHE A 124 3.85 -7.77 -17.78
C PHE A 124 5.08 -8.41 -18.42
N TYR A 125 5.65 -9.38 -17.73
CA TYR A 125 6.77 -10.21 -18.19
C TYR A 125 6.32 -11.65 -18.35
N ASP A 126 6.68 -12.28 -19.45
CA ASP A 126 6.30 -13.66 -19.75
C ASP A 126 7.52 -14.46 -20.20
N ARG A 127 8.00 -15.32 -19.31
CA ARG A 127 9.18 -16.13 -19.56
C ARG A 127 9.00 -17.10 -20.73
N LYS A 128 7.76 -17.42 -21.11
CA LYS A 128 7.45 -18.23 -22.29
C LYS A 128 7.98 -17.62 -23.58
N HIS A 129 7.96 -16.29 -23.69
CA HIS A 129 8.27 -15.54 -24.92
C HIS A 129 9.54 -14.68 -24.81
N GLU A 130 10.08 -14.54 -23.61
CA GLU A 130 11.20 -13.67 -23.28
C GLU A 130 12.45 -14.47 -22.86
N LYS A 131 13.62 -13.84 -22.90
CA LYS A 131 14.83 -14.41 -22.30
C LYS A 131 14.81 -14.21 -20.78
N ALA A 132 15.59 -15.00 -20.04
CA ALA A 132 15.59 -14.94 -18.57
C ALA A 132 16.01 -13.55 -18.05
N GLU A 133 16.97 -12.91 -18.72
CA GLU A 133 17.49 -11.60 -18.37
C GLU A 133 16.59 -10.42 -18.74
N THR A 134 15.59 -10.62 -19.61
CA THR A 134 14.80 -9.55 -20.22
C THR A 134 14.11 -8.65 -19.19
N ALA A 135 13.39 -9.26 -18.25
CA ALA A 135 12.67 -8.52 -17.22
C ALA A 135 13.62 -7.71 -16.33
N ARG A 136 14.70 -8.35 -15.85
CA ARG A 136 15.74 -7.70 -15.04
C ARG A 136 16.36 -6.50 -15.75
N ILE A 137 16.74 -6.66 -17.02
CA ILE A 137 17.36 -5.56 -17.79
C ILE A 137 16.42 -4.37 -17.87
N GLU A 138 15.13 -4.59 -18.15
CA GLU A 138 14.18 -3.50 -18.23
C GLU A 138 13.92 -2.84 -16.87
N ILE A 139 13.68 -3.62 -15.82
CA ILE A 139 13.45 -3.08 -14.47
C ILE A 139 14.65 -2.24 -14.03
N ASN A 140 15.86 -2.76 -14.17
CA ASN A 140 17.08 -2.04 -13.81
C ASN A 140 17.28 -0.79 -14.68
N SER A 141 16.81 -0.78 -15.93
CA SER A 141 16.86 0.42 -16.78
C SER A 141 15.96 1.56 -16.27
N GLN A 142 14.94 1.26 -15.47
CA GLN A 142 14.09 2.25 -14.81
C GLN A 142 14.78 2.90 -13.60
N PHE A 143 15.79 2.24 -13.03
CA PHE A 143 16.49 2.71 -11.82
C PHE A 143 17.12 4.10 -11.99
N LYS A 144 17.44 4.52 -13.22
CA LYS A 144 17.88 5.90 -13.52
C LYS A 144 16.81 6.98 -13.31
N THR A 145 15.55 6.59 -13.14
CA THR A 145 14.37 7.48 -13.02
C THR A 145 13.59 7.33 -11.71
N CYS A 146 13.74 6.19 -11.05
CA CYS A 146 13.08 5.87 -9.78
C CYS A 146 14.04 5.34 -8.72
N GLY A 147 15.34 5.31 -9.00
CA GLY A 147 16.39 4.92 -8.07
C GLY A 147 17.37 6.07 -7.86
N LEU A 148 18.16 5.99 -6.80
CA LEU A 148 19.09 7.04 -6.40
C LEU A 148 18.42 8.43 -6.41
N ALA A 149 19.06 9.44 -7.00
CA ALA A 149 18.62 10.84 -7.02
C ALA A 149 18.02 11.30 -8.37
N GLY A 150 17.53 10.43 -9.27
CA GLY A 150 16.98 10.92 -10.55
C GLY A 150 15.79 10.10 -11.05
N ALA A 151 14.70 10.65 -11.61
CA ALA A 151 14.48 12.04 -12.06
C ALA A 151 13.84 12.97 -10.99
N ASN A 152 13.71 12.50 -9.75
CA ASN A 152 14.19 13.17 -8.53
C ASN A 152 14.10 12.18 -7.34
N GLY A 153 14.57 10.95 -7.58
CA GLY A 153 14.73 9.90 -6.57
C GLY A 153 13.47 9.61 -5.78
N GLU A 154 13.60 9.71 -4.46
CA GLU A 154 12.53 9.67 -3.47
C GLU A 154 11.30 10.50 -3.87
N TRP A 155 11.47 11.63 -4.57
CA TRP A 155 10.39 12.55 -4.93
C TRP A 155 9.89 12.42 -6.37
N THR A 156 10.19 11.30 -7.04
CA THR A 156 9.69 11.04 -8.39
C THR A 156 8.16 10.92 -8.44
N THR A 157 7.56 11.37 -9.53
CA THR A 157 6.14 11.14 -9.87
C THR A 157 5.93 9.83 -10.63
N LYS A 158 7.00 9.08 -10.93
CA LYS A 158 6.84 7.76 -11.52
C LYS A 158 6.13 6.81 -10.56
N ARG A 159 5.24 6.01 -11.12
CA ARG A 159 4.50 4.95 -10.46
C ARG A 159 4.49 3.74 -11.37
N GLN A 160 4.81 2.56 -10.82
CA GLN A 160 4.99 1.37 -11.65
C GLN A 160 4.74 0.07 -10.90
N ALA A 161 4.25 -0.92 -11.63
CA ALA A 161 4.11 -2.28 -11.17
C ALA A 161 4.68 -3.26 -12.20
N TYR A 162 5.45 -4.23 -11.71
CA TYR A 162 6.11 -5.27 -12.50
C TYR A 162 5.46 -6.61 -12.16
N TYR A 163 4.68 -7.15 -13.08
CA TYR A 163 4.01 -8.44 -12.91
C TYR A 163 4.65 -9.53 -13.76
N PHE A 164 4.90 -10.66 -13.13
CA PHE A 164 5.56 -11.82 -13.73
C PHE A 164 4.54 -12.94 -13.90
N LYS A 165 4.34 -13.41 -15.13
CA LYS A 165 3.48 -14.56 -15.41
C LYS A 165 4.07 -15.86 -14.83
N PRO A 166 3.22 -16.86 -14.53
CA PRO A 166 3.70 -18.17 -14.09
C PRO A 166 4.76 -18.75 -15.03
N ASN A 167 5.81 -19.31 -14.47
CA ASN A 167 6.80 -20.05 -15.23
C ASN A 167 6.20 -21.35 -15.78
N ILE A 168 6.66 -21.76 -16.97
CA ILE A 168 6.27 -23.03 -17.58
C ILE A 168 7.50 -23.93 -17.76
N ASN A 169 7.30 -25.24 -17.76
CA ASN A 169 8.33 -26.23 -18.13
C ASN A 169 9.69 -26.03 -17.40
N GLY A 170 9.67 -25.70 -16.11
CA GLY A 170 10.87 -25.49 -15.30
C GLY A 170 11.68 -24.22 -15.62
N GLN A 171 11.15 -23.31 -16.45
CA GLN A 171 11.76 -22.02 -16.69
C GLN A 171 11.81 -21.16 -15.42
N THR A 172 12.70 -20.18 -15.39
CA THR A 172 12.77 -19.15 -14.34
C THR A 172 13.12 -17.80 -14.97
N TYR A 173 12.88 -16.71 -14.22
CA TYR A 173 13.36 -15.37 -14.55
C TYR A 173 14.78 -15.11 -14.00
N ASP A 174 15.49 -16.13 -13.52
CA ASP A 174 16.89 -15.99 -13.11
C ASP A 174 17.81 -16.10 -14.32
N SER A 175 18.54 -15.03 -14.62
CA SER A 175 19.59 -15.04 -15.65
C SER A 175 20.92 -15.63 -15.17
N GLY A 176 20.97 -16.19 -13.96
CA GLY A 176 22.18 -16.62 -13.28
C GLY A 176 22.96 -15.44 -12.70
N GLY A 177 24.04 -15.73 -11.98
CA GLY A 177 24.86 -14.78 -11.23
C GLY A 177 25.39 -15.43 -9.95
N SER A 178 26.17 -14.69 -9.17
CA SER A 178 26.76 -15.22 -7.94
C SER A 178 26.95 -14.17 -6.85
N GLY A 179 27.15 -14.62 -5.61
CA GLY A 179 27.48 -13.77 -4.47
C GLY A 179 26.30 -12.95 -3.94
N SER A 180 26.66 -11.87 -3.22
CA SER A 180 25.72 -10.93 -2.61
C SER A 180 24.89 -10.21 -3.67
N ALA A 181 23.59 -10.02 -3.42
CA ALA A 181 22.67 -9.32 -4.30
C ALA A 181 23.10 -7.87 -4.61
N SER A 182 23.93 -7.25 -3.77
CA SER A 182 24.45 -5.90 -4.02
C SER A 182 25.65 -5.86 -4.98
N SER A 183 26.27 -7.02 -5.25
CA SER A 183 27.40 -7.16 -6.17
C SER A 183 26.95 -7.09 -7.64
N ALA A 184 27.85 -6.61 -8.50
CA ALA A 184 27.59 -6.55 -9.94
C ALA A 184 27.38 -7.95 -10.55
N ASP A 185 28.11 -8.95 -10.07
CA ASP A 185 28.07 -10.34 -10.57
C ASP A 185 26.80 -11.09 -10.15
N ALA A 186 26.00 -10.54 -9.23
CA ALA A 186 24.76 -11.18 -8.80
C ALA A 186 23.65 -11.09 -9.83
N ASN A 187 23.72 -10.17 -10.80
CA ASN A 187 22.62 -9.88 -11.74
C ASN A 187 21.29 -9.72 -11.01
N SER A 188 21.26 -8.90 -9.96
CA SER A 188 20.04 -8.67 -9.19
C SER A 188 19.03 -7.82 -9.96
N ILE A 189 17.75 -8.08 -9.71
CA ILE A 189 16.70 -7.09 -9.97
C ILE A 189 16.87 -5.97 -8.93
N GLU A 190 17.05 -4.73 -9.39
CA GLU A 190 17.16 -3.54 -8.53
C GLU A 190 15.82 -2.80 -8.47
N LEU A 191 15.14 -2.91 -7.32
CA LEU A 191 13.81 -2.32 -7.14
C LEU A 191 13.90 -0.90 -6.56
N GLY A 192 13.50 0.09 -7.37
CA GLY A 192 13.48 1.51 -6.99
C GLY A 192 12.25 1.94 -6.18
N PHE A 193 12.13 3.25 -5.98
CA PHE A 193 10.97 3.90 -5.36
C PHE A 193 9.68 3.70 -6.15
N TYR A 194 8.56 3.78 -5.44
CA TYR A 194 7.18 3.67 -5.92
C TYR A 194 6.94 2.51 -6.89
N SER A 195 7.55 1.38 -6.56
CA SER A 195 7.57 0.20 -7.40
C SER A 195 6.95 -0.98 -6.66
N HIS A 196 6.09 -1.70 -7.36
CA HIS A 196 5.59 -3.00 -6.91
C HIS A 196 6.13 -4.11 -7.81
N LEU A 197 6.51 -5.23 -7.21
CA LEU A 197 6.81 -6.48 -7.92
C LEU A 197 5.82 -7.56 -7.48
N GLY A 198 5.08 -8.14 -8.42
CA GLY A 198 4.07 -9.17 -8.13
C GLY A 198 4.20 -10.40 -9.02
N GLY A 199 4.05 -11.59 -8.44
CA GLY A 199 3.85 -12.82 -9.21
C GLY A 199 2.37 -13.05 -9.52
N LEU A 200 2.06 -13.40 -10.76
CA LEU A 200 0.70 -13.73 -11.21
C LEU A 200 0.34 -15.22 -11.01
N GLY A 201 1.11 -15.93 -10.18
CA GLY A 201 0.85 -17.31 -9.79
C GLY A 201 -0.30 -17.46 -8.80
N LYS A 202 -0.80 -18.69 -8.64
CA LYS A 202 -1.68 -19.04 -7.52
C LYS A 202 -0.88 -19.09 -6.22
N SER A 203 0.34 -19.61 -6.29
CA SER A 203 1.29 -19.65 -5.18
C SER A 203 2.62 -18.96 -5.55
N PRO A 204 3.46 -18.60 -4.57
CA PRO A 204 4.78 -18.02 -4.84
C PRO A 204 5.69 -18.91 -5.68
N GLY A 205 5.49 -20.23 -5.62
CA GLY A 205 6.28 -21.24 -6.35
C GLY A 205 6.12 -21.18 -7.87
N ASP A 206 5.01 -20.61 -8.34
CA ASP A 206 4.70 -20.47 -9.77
C ASP A 206 5.58 -19.41 -10.47
N VAL A 207 6.16 -18.48 -9.70
CA VAL A 207 6.98 -17.38 -10.23
C VAL A 207 8.32 -17.35 -9.52
N LYS A 208 9.38 -17.73 -10.24
CA LYS A 208 10.74 -17.86 -9.72
C LYS A 208 11.67 -16.81 -10.29
N LEU A 209 12.18 -15.96 -9.41
CA LEU A 209 13.13 -14.89 -9.71
C LEU A 209 14.55 -15.29 -9.28
N GLY A 210 15.55 -14.63 -9.85
CA GLY A 210 16.94 -14.72 -9.41
C GLY A 210 17.21 -13.96 -8.11
N SER A 211 18.26 -13.17 -8.09
CA SER A 211 18.63 -12.29 -6.96
C SER A 211 17.82 -10.98 -6.99
N VAL A 212 17.52 -10.41 -5.82
CA VAL A 212 16.80 -9.14 -5.70
C VAL A 212 17.51 -8.22 -4.70
N PHE A 213 17.64 -6.94 -5.06
CA PHE A 213 18.28 -5.93 -4.24
C PHE A 213 17.49 -4.62 -4.22
N THR A 214 17.28 -4.04 -3.05
CA THR A 214 16.77 -2.68 -2.90
C THR A 214 17.90 -1.72 -2.56
N ARG A 215 18.66 -1.29 -3.57
CA ARG A 215 19.82 -0.42 -3.36
C ARG A 215 19.44 0.88 -2.63
N PRO A 216 20.04 1.17 -1.47
CA PRO A 216 19.87 2.46 -0.80
C PRO A 216 20.45 3.60 -1.63
N HIS A 217 19.92 4.81 -1.43
CA HIS A 217 20.40 5.98 -2.17
C HIS A 217 21.29 6.92 -1.36
N LEU A 218 21.36 6.76 -0.03
CA LEU A 218 22.20 7.58 0.84
C LEU A 218 23.56 6.93 1.08
N SER A 219 24.56 7.76 1.41
CA SER A 219 25.92 7.33 1.78
C SER A 219 26.54 6.34 0.79
N GLY A 220 26.40 6.60 -0.52
CA GLY A 220 26.95 5.75 -1.58
C GLY A 220 26.30 4.36 -1.69
N GLY A 221 25.14 4.15 -1.06
CA GLY A 221 24.43 2.87 -1.01
C GLY A 221 24.48 2.15 0.33
N ALA A 222 25.18 2.70 1.33
CA ALA A 222 25.29 2.08 2.66
C ALA A 222 24.06 2.35 3.55
N ASN A 223 23.49 3.55 3.45
CA ASN A 223 22.46 4.00 4.38
C ASN A 223 21.05 3.84 3.79
N ALA A 224 20.27 2.94 4.37
CA ALA A 224 18.92 2.61 3.97
C ALA A 224 17.82 3.46 4.61
N THR A 225 18.12 4.44 5.48
CA THR A 225 17.11 5.20 6.26
C THR A 225 16.02 5.85 5.41
N CYS A 226 16.30 6.19 4.14
CA CYS A 226 15.30 6.74 3.19
C CYS A 226 14.95 5.79 2.03
N THR A 227 15.00 4.48 2.24
CA THR A 227 14.69 3.47 1.21
C THR A 227 13.23 3.02 1.30
N PHE A 228 12.31 3.95 0.99
CA PHE A 228 10.85 3.85 1.21
C PHE A 228 10.03 3.35 0.01
N TRP A 229 8.72 3.17 0.18
CA TRP A 229 7.71 3.11 -0.89
C TRP A 229 7.97 2.06 -1.98
N ARG A 230 8.05 0.78 -1.58
CA ARG A 230 8.15 -0.33 -2.53
C ARG A 230 7.61 -1.61 -1.94
N SER A 231 7.11 -2.49 -2.78
CA SER A 231 6.57 -3.77 -2.31
C SER A 231 6.90 -4.92 -3.23
N MET A 232 6.91 -6.12 -2.66
CA MET A 232 7.01 -7.38 -3.37
C MET A 232 5.98 -8.38 -2.84
N GLU A 233 5.31 -9.10 -3.74
CA GLU A 233 4.41 -10.17 -3.34
C GLU A 233 4.32 -11.38 -4.26
N ASN A 234 4.00 -12.53 -3.67
CA ASN A 234 3.62 -13.76 -4.37
C ASN A 234 4.67 -14.28 -5.35
N VAL A 235 5.94 -14.30 -4.94
CA VAL A 235 7.06 -14.80 -5.74
C VAL A 235 8.05 -15.63 -4.92
N THR A 236 8.78 -16.48 -5.62
CA THR A 236 9.98 -17.16 -5.13
C THR A 236 11.22 -16.37 -5.52
N VAL A 237 12.11 -16.11 -4.56
CA VAL A 237 13.46 -15.56 -4.79
C VAL A 237 14.46 -16.69 -4.56
N MET A 238 15.08 -17.17 -5.65
CA MET A 238 15.91 -18.38 -5.63
C MET A 238 17.34 -18.13 -5.12
N ARG A 239 17.84 -16.90 -5.25
CA ARG A 239 19.19 -16.49 -4.84
C ARG A 239 19.12 -15.41 -3.75
N ASP A 240 20.20 -14.67 -3.54
CA ASP A 240 20.31 -13.71 -2.42
C ASP A 240 19.16 -12.68 -2.46
N PHE A 241 18.49 -12.53 -1.32
CA PHE A 241 17.40 -11.56 -1.13
C PHE A 241 17.87 -10.43 -0.21
N ALA A 242 18.28 -9.31 -0.80
CA ALA A 242 18.72 -8.12 -0.07
C ALA A 242 17.63 -7.05 -0.04
N TRP A 243 16.77 -7.13 0.97
CA TRP A 243 15.65 -6.22 1.20
C TRP A 243 16.04 -5.13 2.20
N THR A 244 16.99 -4.30 1.78
CA THR A 244 17.60 -3.23 2.56
C THR A 244 16.75 -1.96 2.50
N VAL A 245 15.68 -1.94 3.30
CA VAL A 245 14.59 -0.95 3.21
C VAL A 245 14.36 -0.21 4.53
N SER A 246 13.52 0.83 4.45
CA SER A 246 12.90 1.54 5.57
C SER A 246 11.36 1.43 5.52
N GLN A 247 10.62 2.35 6.16
CA GLN A 247 9.16 2.35 6.26
C GLN A 247 8.41 2.40 4.92
N SER A 248 7.12 2.05 4.97
CA SER A 248 6.23 1.89 3.80
C SER A 248 6.81 0.97 2.74
N THR A 249 7.39 -0.13 3.19
CA THR A 249 7.83 -1.23 2.34
C THR A 249 7.26 -2.55 2.83
N SER A 250 6.77 -3.38 1.92
CA SER A 250 6.19 -4.67 2.27
C SER A 250 6.75 -5.79 1.41
N ALA A 251 7.15 -6.88 2.06
CA ALA A 251 7.37 -8.17 1.41
C ALA A 251 6.31 -9.15 1.94
N ARG A 252 5.47 -9.67 1.05
CA ARG A 252 4.32 -10.51 1.44
C ARG A 252 4.31 -11.77 0.62
N ARG A 253 3.92 -12.90 1.24
CA ARG A 253 3.65 -14.12 0.47
C ARG A 253 4.87 -14.56 -0.35
N MET A 254 6.04 -14.62 0.29
CA MET A 254 7.31 -14.89 -0.39
C MET A 254 7.83 -16.29 -0.08
N GLN A 255 8.43 -16.95 -1.07
CA GLN A 255 9.37 -18.06 -0.83
C GLN A 255 10.80 -17.56 -1.03
N ILE A 256 11.66 -17.72 -0.04
CA ILE A 256 13.06 -17.25 -0.06
C ILE A 256 13.96 -18.48 0.09
N GLU A 257 14.69 -18.81 -0.98
CA GLU A 257 15.39 -20.10 -1.08
C GLU A 257 16.89 -20.03 -0.75
N SER A 258 17.42 -18.84 -0.49
CA SER A 258 18.85 -18.65 -0.27
C SER A 258 19.12 -17.66 0.87
N THR A 259 20.31 -17.08 0.89
CA THR A 259 20.69 -16.03 1.83
C THR A 259 19.77 -14.83 1.72
N SER A 260 19.58 -14.15 2.85
CA SER A 260 18.76 -12.95 2.91
C SER A 260 19.29 -11.98 3.95
N LYS A 261 19.21 -10.69 3.61
CA LYS A 261 19.65 -9.61 4.48
C LYS A 261 18.74 -8.39 4.38
N TYR A 262 18.66 -7.67 5.48
CA TYR A 262 17.83 -6.48 5.60
C TYR A 262 18.63 -5.21 5.85
N ILE A 263 19.95 -5.28 5.85
CA ILE A 263 20.85 -4.13 5.89
C ILE A 263 21.78 -4.16 4.68
N SER A 264 22.17 -2.98 4.20
CA SER A 264 23.13 -2.87 3.11
C SER A 264 24.51 -3.36 3.53
N ASP A 265 25.20 -3.98 2.58
CA ASP A 265 26.61 -4.35 2.63
C ASP A 265 27.43 -3.59 1.57
N VAL A 266 26.85 -2.54 0.98
CA VAL A 266 27.54 -1.65 0.04
C VAL A 266 28.30 -0.58 0.82
N GLY A 267 29.63 -0.59 0.75
CA GLY A 267 30.50 0.37 1.43
C GLY A 267 31.25 -0.25 2.61
N SER A 268 31.76 0.59 3.52
CA SER A 268 32.55 0.15 4.69
C SER A 268 32.07 0.70 6.04
N ASN A 269 31.11 1.62 6.04
CA ASN A 269 30.53 2.24 7.23
C ASN A 269 29.11 2.77 6.94
N ASN A 270 28.44 3.34 7.95
CA ASN A 270 27.11 3.97 7.84
C ASN A 270 25.99 3.04 7.36
N PHE A 271 26.06 1.76 7.76
CA PHE A 271 25.02 0.77 7.52
C PHE A 271 23.86 0.99 8.50
N TRP A 272 22.95 1.89 8.14
CA TRP A 272 21.73 2.16 8.90
C TRP A 272 20.51 1.72 8.10
N GLY A 273 19.46 1.29 8.79
CA GLY A 273 18.15 0.98 8.21
C GLY A 273 17.08 1.16 9.26
N SER A 274 15.89 1.61 8.83
CA SER A 274 14.74 1.84 9.70
C SER A 274 13.51 1.10 9.16
N GLY A 275 13.72 -0.14 8.73
CA GLY A 275 12.65 -1.02 8.27
C GLY A 275 11.78 -1.49 9.42
N GLY A 276 10.83 -2.37 9.20
CA GLY A 276 10.35 -2.88 7.92
C GLY A 276 9.32 -3.97 8.19
N PHE A 277 8.62 -4.39 7.15
CA PHE A 277 7.51 -5.33 7.27
C PHE A 277 7.71 -6.54 6.37
N ILE A 278 7.61 -7.74 6.95
CA ILE A 278 7.47 -8.99 6.18
C ILE A 278 6.37 -9.86 6.76
N ALA A 279 5.54 -10.42 5.88
CA ALA A 279 4.43 -11.26 6.30
C ALA A 279 4.23 -12.47 5.38
N ASP A 280 3.60 -13.50 5.93
CA ASP A 280 3.08 -14.63 5.16
C ASP A 280 4.15 -15.33 4.31
N SER A 281 5.40 -15.40 4.81
CA SER A 281 6.56 -15.79 4.00
C SER A 281 7.31 -17.00 4.56
N ARG A 282 8.06 -17.68 3.70
CA ARG A 282 8.84 -18.88 4.06
C ARG A 282 10.28 -18.75 3.60
N TYR A 283 11.21 -18.95 4.52
CA TYR A 283 12.62 -19.17 4.24
C TYR A 283 12.87 -20.68 4.25
N THR A 284 13.52 -21.22 3.22
CA THR A 284 13.67 -22.68 3.10
C THR A 284 15.05 -23.19 3.50
N THR A 285 16.11 -22.40 3.33
CA THR A 285 17.50 -22.87 3.51
C THR A 285 18.25 -22.15 4.63
N THR A 286 18.28 -20.82 4.60
CA THR A 286 19.14 -20.01 5.47
C THR A 286 18.31 -19.08 6.35
N ARG A 287 18.71 -18.94 7.61
CA ARG A 287 18.08 -17.97 8.52
C ARG A 287 18.50 -16.54 8.15
N PRO A 288 17.55 -15.59 8.06
CA PRO A 288 17.80 -14.21 7.63
C PRO A 288 18.65 -13.38 8.60
N ASN A 289 19.35 -12.37 8.07
CA ASN A 289 20.16 -11.43 8.85
C ASN A 289 19.65 -9.97 8.76
N TRP A 290 19.21 -9.40 9.88
CA TRP A 290 18.78 -7.99 9.94
C TRP A 290 19.91 -7.00 10.22
N GLY A 291 21.06 -7.47 10.73
CA GLY A 291 22.20 -6.62 11.06
C GLY A 291 21.81 -5.39 11.88
N GLY A 292 22.22 -4.21 11.42
CA GLY A 292 21.97 -2.93 12.08
C GLY A 292 20.59 -2.32 11.88
N GLN A 293 19.61 -3.07 11.35
CA GLN A 293 18.22 -2.58 11.27
C GLN A 293 17.73 -2.15 12.65
N GLN A 294 17.14 -0.96 12.74
CA GLN A 294 16.73 -0.37 14.01
C GLN A 294 15.58 -1.18 14.66
N GLN A 295 14.59 -1.54 13.86
CA GLN A 295 13.42 -2.31 14.25
C GLN A 295 12.93 -3.17 13.07
N TRP A 296 11.98 -4.06 13.34
CA TRP A 296 11.25 -4.79 12.30
C TRP A 296 9.98 -5.45 12.84
N TYR A 297 8.97 -5.57 12.00
CA TYR A 297 7.79 -6.38 12.27
C TYR A 297 7.68 -7.54 11.27
N THR A 298 7.72 -8.76 11.79
CA THR A 298 7.58 -9.99 11.01
C THR A 298 6.40 -10.79 11.52
N ARG A 299 5.48 -11.19 10.63
CA ARG A 299 4.35 -12.05 11.04
C ARG A 299 4.11 -13.25 10.14
N ASN A 300 3.48 -14.29 10.69
CA ASN A 300 3.02 -15.48 9.96
C ASN A 300 4.11 -16.07 9.06
N THR A 301 5.36 -16.08 9.53
CA THR A 301 6.54 -16.42 8.73
C THR A 301 7.19 -17.70 9.24
N VAL A 302 7.67 -18.53 8.32
CA VAL A 302 8.34 -19.79 8.63
C VAL A 302 9.83 -19.64 8.34
N PHE A 303 10.65 -19.81 9.38
CA PHE A 303 12.11 -19.85 9.25
C PHE A 303 12.61 -21.30 9.27
N PRO A 304 13.74 -21.62 8.62
CA PRO A 304 14.37 -22.92 8.78
C PRO A 304 14.83 -23.09 10.24
N GLU A 305 14.87 -24.33 10.70
CA GLU A 305 15.44 -24.67 12.00
C GLU A 305 16.93 -24.26 12.06
N GLY A 306 17.42 -23.97 13.26
CA GLY A 306 18.82 -23.59 13.46
C GLY A 306 18.99 -22.57 14.58
N SER A 307 20.10 -21.83 14.52
CA SER A 307 20.45 -20.82 15.54
C SER A 307 19.29 -19.85 15.80
N THR A 308 19.02 -19.59 17.07
CA THR A 308 18.03 -18.59 17.47
C THR A 308 18.55 -17.16 17.33
N ALA A 309 19.81 -16.98 16.88
CA ALA A 309 20.41 -15.67 16.63
C ALA A 309 19.82 -15.03 15.36
N MET A 310 18.73 -14.29 15.54
CA MET A 310 18.19 -13.32 14.58
C MET A 310 17.74 -12.09 15.37
N GLY A 311 17.82 -10.92 14.76
CA GLY A 311 17.47 -9.66 15.41
C GLY A 311 18.11 -8.47 14.73
N GLY A 312 17.67 -7.30 15.17
CA GLY A 312 18.22 -6.00 14.82
C GLY A 312 18.66 -5.29 16.10
N SER A 313 18.47 -3.98 16.17
CA SER A 313 19.10 -3.15 17.20
C SER A 313 18.21 -2.87 18.41
N TYR A 314 16.93 -2.53 18.21
CA TYR A 314 16.10 -1.94 19.27
C TYR A 314 14.78 -2.66 19.52
N ASN A 315 13.95 -2.85 18.48
CA ASN A 315 12.58 -3.38 18.63
C ASN A 315 12.22 -4.34 17.48
N MET A 316 12.40 -5.64 17.69
CA MET A 316 12.13 -6.67 16.69
C MET A 316 10.94 -7.51 17.15
N VAL A 317 9.84 -7.50 16.41
CA VAL A 317 8.61 -8.21 16.79
C VAL A 317 8.33 -9.32 15.79
N TRP A 318 8.09 -10.52 16.32
CA TRP A 318 7.89 -11.76 15.57
C TRP A 318 6.55 -12.38 15.99
N GLN A 319 5.50 -12.26 15.17
CA GLN A 319 4.14 -12.69 15.54
C GLN A 319 3.63 -13.86 14.70
N GLY A 320 3.19 -14.94 15.35
CA GLY A 320 2.71 -16.13 14.62
C GLY A 320 3.80 -16.78 13.77
N CYS A 321 5.08 -16.59 14.12
CA CYS A 321 6.20 -17.10 13.34
C CYS A 321 6.63 -18.50 13.83
N ILE A 322 6.90 -19.40 12.89
CA ILE A 322 7.48 -20.71 13.17
C ILE A 322 9.00 -20.57 13.19
N ASN A 323 9.63 -21.13 14.22
CA ASN A 323 11.07 -21.03 14.48
C ASN A 323 11.57 -19.58 14.63
N ALA A 324 10.77 -18.71 15.24
CA ALA A 324 11.16 -17.35 15.61
C ALA A 324 12.40 -17.33 16.54
N PRO A 325 13.14 -16.21 16.66
CA PRO A 325 14.23 -16.12 17.64
C PRO A 325 13.68 -16.16 19.07
N GLN A 326 14.53 -16.48 20.03
CA GLN A 326 14.15 -16.40 21.45
C GLN A 326 13.89 -14.95 21.86
N ALA A 327 12.87 -14.76 22.70
CA ALA A 327 12.53 -13.45 23.21
C ALA A 327 13.64 -12.93 24.15
N ASN A 328 13.97 -11.65 24.02
CA ASN A 328 14.90 -10.92 24.89
C ASN A 328 14.48 -9.44 24.96
N ASP A 329 15.41 -8.54 25.27
CA ASP A 329 15.14 -7.09 25.37
C ASP A 329 14.93 -6.40 24.00
N VAL A 330 15.36 -7.04 22.91
CA VAL A 330 15.23 -6.56 21.53
C VAL A 330 14.18 -7.36 20.78
N ASN A 331 14.19 -8.69 20.92
CA ASN A 331 13.29 -9.62 20.26
C ASN A 331 12.04 -9.87 21.11
N THR A 332 10.89 -9.60 20.53
CA THR A 332 9.57 -9.88 21.09
C THR A 332 8.89 -10.95 20.25
N THR A 333 8.67 -12.13 20.83
CA THR A 333 8.04 -13.26 20.13
C THR A 333 6.62 -13.45 20.64
N ILE A 334 5.65 -13.38 19.73
CA ILE A 334 4.22 -13.50 20.01
C ILE A 334 3.72 -14.78 19.33
N PRO A 335 3.12 -15.74 20.07
CA PRO A 335 2.87 -17.09 19.54
C PRO A 335 1.95 -17.15 18.32
N SER A 336 0.96 -16.26 18.22
CA SER A 336 -0.05 -16.27 17.16
C SER A 336 -0.49 -14.87 16.76
N THR A 337 -1.05 -14.77 15.56
CA THR A 337 -1.74 -13.57 15.07
C THR A 337 -3.25 -13.74 15.31
N PRO A 338 -3.86 -13.04 16.29
CA PRO A 338 -5.18 -13.40 16.83
C PRO A 338 -6.33 -13.25 15.85
N VAL A 339 -6.28 -12.27 14.94
CA VAL A 339 -7.23 -12.13 13.85
C VAL A 339 -6.55 -11.47 12.66
N ILE A 340 -6.56 -12.13 11.51
CA ILE A 340 -5.94 -11.60 10.30
C ILE A 340 -6.57 -12.24 9.06
N ARG A 341 -6.54 -11.49 7.97
CA ARG A 341 -6.63 -12.01 6.62
C ARG A 341 -5.49 -11.40 5.82
N GLU A 342 -4.92 -12.16 4.90
CA GLU A 342 -3.85 -11.64 4.06
C GLU A 342 -4.40 -10.67 3.00
N LYS A 343 -3.51 -9.81 2.48
CA LYS A 343 -3.87 -8.81 1.46
C LYS A 343 -4.37 -9.50 0.18
N PRO A 344 -5.47 -9.02 -0.44
CA PRO A 344 -5.86 -9.48 -1.77
C PRO A 344 -4.75 -9.22 -2.81
N TYR A 345 -4.65 -10.10 -3.80
CA TYR A 345 -3.64 -10.00 -4.86
C TYR A 345 -4.17 -10.47 -6.22
N LEU A 346 -3.59 -9.91 -7.27
CA LEU A 346 -3.87 -10.25 -8.67
C LEU A 346 -3.14 -11.53 -9.07
N PHE A 347 -3.81 -12.42 -9.79
CA PHE A 347 -3.20 -13.61 -10.39
C PHE A 347 -3.84 -13.96 -11.73
N LEU A 348 -3.18 -14.82 -12.50
CA LEU A 348 -3.69 -15.41 -13.74
C LEU A 348 -4.18 -16.82 -13.44
N ASP A 349 -5.46 -17.10 -13.64
CA ASP A 349 -6.05 -18.40 -13.34
C ASP A 349 -5.87 -19.38 -14.52
N THR A 350 -6.19 -20.66 -14.28
CA THR A 350 -6.04 -21.75 -15.25
C THR A 350 -6.96 -21.64 -16.47
N ASP A 351 -7.97 -20.76 -16.42
CA ASP A 351 -8.79 -20.42 -17.59
C ASP A 351 -8.18 -19.31 -18.45
N GLY A 352 -7.01 -18.80 -18.09
CA GLY A 352 -6.28 -17.75 -18.79
C GLY A 352 -6.81 -16.34 -18.50
N GLU A 353 -7.67 -16.16 -17.49
CA GLU A 353 -8.22 -14.86 -17.13
C GLU A 353 -7.54 -14.27 -15.88
N TYR A 354 -7.45 -12.94 -15.85
CA TYR A 354 -6.99 -12.20 -14.68
C TYR A 354 -8.06 -12.22 -13.58
N LYS A 355 -7.65 -12.59 -12.36
CA LYS A 355 -8.52 -12.71 -11.21
C LYS A 355 -7.88 -12.12 -9.96
N VAL A 356 -8.71 -11.81 -8.98
CA VAL A 356 -8.25 -11.37 -7.66
C VAL A 356 -8.55 -12.48 -6.65
N PHE A 357 -7.52 -12.93 -5.94
CA PHE A 357 -7.71 -13.81 -4.80
C PHE A 357 -7.90 -12.96 -3.54
N ILE A 358 -8.91 -13.31 -2.76
CA ILE A 358 -9.38 -12.59 -1.59
C ILE A 358 -9.24 -13.55 -0.40
N PRO A 359 -8.11 -13.52 0.33
CA PRO A 359 -7.86 -14.43 1.45
C PRO A 359 -8.95 -14.32 2.53
N ALA A 360 -9.30 -15.44 3.14
CA ALA A 360 -10.30 -15.52 4.20
C ALA A 360 -9.76 -15.00 5.55
N TRP A 361 -10.68 -14.57 6.42
CA TRP A 361 -10.37 -14.29 7.83
C TRP A 361 -9.96 -15.56 8.55
N GLN A 362 -8.94 -15.42 9.39
CA GLN A 362 -8.40 -16.49 10.21
C GLN A 362 -8.10 -15.96 11.61
N LYS A 363 -8.19 -16.87 12.58
CA LYS A 363 -7.91 -16.57 13.99
C LYS A 363 -6.70 -17.36 14.45
N ASP A 364 -5.98 -16.79 15.41
CA ASP A 364 -4.82 -17.41 16.06
C ASP A 364 -3.82 -18.02 15.07
N ARG A 365 -3.54 -17.27 13.99
CA ARG A 365 -2.74 -17.75 12.87
C ARG A 365 -1.29 -17.96 13.29
N VAL A 366 -0.72 -19.08 12.82
CA VAL A 366 0.70 -19.41 12.89
C VAL A 366 1.17 -19.84 11.50
N GLY A 367 2.34 -19.35 11.08
CA GLY A 367 2.95 -19.67 9.79
C GLY A 367 2.18 -19.16 8.56
N ILE A 368 2.66 -19.56 7.38
CA ILE A 368 2.18 -19.10 6.06
C ILE A 368 0.78 -19.61 5.71
N SER A 369 0.02 -18.80 4.96
CA SER A 369 -1.35 -18.99 4.49
C SER A 369 -1.52 -19.91 3.30
N TRP A 370 -0.42 -20.24 2.64
CA TRP A 370 -0.34 -20.96 1.38
C TRP A 370 0.59 -22.17 1.49
N SER A 371 0.58 -22.99 0.45
CA SER A 371 1.59 -24.03 0.21
C SER A 371 2.03 -23.98 -1.24
N GLU A 372 2.99 -24.81 -1.63
CA GLU A 372 3.50 -24.85 -3.01
C GLU A 372 2.38 -25.04 -4.05
N THR A 373 1.33 -25.81 -3.70
CA THR A 373 0.23 -26.17 -4.61
C THR A 373 -1.12 -25.58 -4.23
N ASP A 374 -1.21 -24.79 -3.15
CA ASP A 374 -2.46 -24.24 -2.65
C ASP A 374 -2.30 -22.75 -2.31
N MET A 375 -3.20 -21.94 -2.86
CA MET A 375 -3.23 -20.50 -2.58
C MET A 375 -3.78 -20.16 -1.19
N GLY A 376 -4.36 -21.12 -0.49
CA GLY A 376 -4.92 -20.96 0.84
C GLY A 376 -6.43 -20.70 0.82
N MET A 377 -7.01 -20.52 2.00
CA MET A 377 -8.44 -20.26 2.15
C MET A 377 -8.80 -18.86 1.66
N GLY A 378 -9.80 -18.75 0.78
CA GLY A 378 -10.27 -17.46 0.28
C GLY A 378 -11.31 -17.60 -0.82
N LYS A 379 -11.62 -16.47 -1.46
CA LYS A 379 -12.53 -16.38 -2.61
C LYS A 379 -11.77 -15.88 -3.84
N ILE A 380 -12.20 -16.30 -5.01
CA ILE A 380 -11.68 -15.82 -6.30
C ILE A 380 -12.77 -14.96 -6.93
N GLN A 381 -12.38 -13.79 -7.48
CA GLN A 381 -13.27 -12.91 -8.24
C GLN A 381 -12.68 -12.64 -9.63
N ASP A 382 -13.55 -12.56 -10.64
CA ASP A 382 -13.16 -12.27 -12.02
C ASP A 382 -12.88 -10.78 -12.16
N LEU A 383 -11.67 -10.41 -12.58
CA LEU A 383 -11.28 -9.00 -12.60
C LEU A 383 -12.19 -8.17 -13.52
N LEU A 384 -12.43 -8.64 -14.74
CA LEU A 384 -13.21 -7.88 -15.73
C LEU A 384 -14.72 -7.88 -15.46
N THR A 385 -15.20 -8.78 -14.58
CA THR A 385 -16.64 -8.90 -14.24
C THR A 385 -16.96 -8.23 -12.93
N ASP A 386 -16.13 -8.36 -11.90
CA ASP A 386 -16.44 -7.90 -10.55
C ASP A 386 -15.78 -6.55 -10.21
N TRP A 387 -14.80 -6.11 -11.02
CA TRP A 387 -13.99 -4.94 -10.72
C TRP A 387 -14.09 -3.85 -11.80
N TYR A 388 -13.85 -2.63 -11.36
CA TYR A 388 -13.51 -1.49 -12.19
C TYR A 388 -12.01 -1.27 -12.07
N ILE A 389 -11.32 -1.28 -13.21
CA ILE A 389 -9.87 -1.07 -13.28
C ILE A 389 -9.65 0.42 -13.48
N ALA A 390 -9.40 1.10 -12.36
CA ALA A 390 -9.14 2.53 -12.36
C ALA A 390 -7.75 2.81 -12.93
N LYS A 391 -7.66 3.82 -13.79
CA LYS A 391 -6.41 4.27 -14.41
C LYS A 391 -6.16 5.74 -14.09
N GLU A 392 -4.89 6.15 -14.12
CA GLU A 392 -4.51 7.56 -14.00
C GLU A 392 -5.32 8.44 -14.95
N GLY A 393 -5.97 9.47 -14.38
CA GLY A 393 -6.94 10.32 -15.08
C GLY A 393 -8.41 10.06 -14.72
N ASP A 394 -8.74 8.88 -14.17
CA ASP A 394 -10.08 8.62 -13.64
C ASP A 394 -10.38 9.52 -12.44
N THR A 395 -11.61 10.01 -12.39
CA THR A 395 -12.08 10.97 -11.39
C THR A 395 -12.77 10.30 -10.20
N ASP A 396 -12.91 11.04 -9.09
CA ASP A 396 -13.71 10.61 -7.95
C ASP A 396 -15.16 10.23 -8.34
N VAL A 397 -15.73 10.90 -9.34
CA VAL A 397 -17.08 10.60 -9.87
C VAL A 397 -17.13 9.22 -10.54
N GLU A 398 -16.17 8.89 -11.39
CA GLU A 398 -16.13 7.60 -12.10
C GLU A 398 -15.92 6.44 -11.12
N ILE A 399 -14.97 6.59 -10.19
CA ILE A 399 -14.67 5.60 -9.15
C ILE A 399 -15.89 5.37 -8.25
N ASN A 400 -16.52 6.44 -7.76
CA ASN A 400 -17.70 6.33 -6.91
C ASN A 400 -18.92 5.74 -7.65
N ASN A 401 -19.08 6.04 -8.94
CA ASN A 401 -20.12 5.43 -9.76
C ASN A 401 -19.89 3.92 -9.94
N ALA A 402 -18.64 3.48 -10.09
CA ALA A 402 -18.30 2.06 -10.17
C ALA A 402 -18.61 1.33 -8.84
N LEU A 403 -18.26 1.92 -7.70
CA LEU A 403 -18.62 1.39 -6.37
C LEU A 403 -20.14 1.26 -6.22
N ARG A 404 -20.88 2.30 -6.63
CA ARG A 404 -22.36 2.33 -6.66
C ARG A 404 -22.94 1.23 -7.55
N ALA A 405 -22.31 0.96 -8.68
CA ALA A 405 -22.71 -0.09 -9.61
C ALA A 405 -22.35 -1.52 -9.14
N GLY A 406 -21.89 -1.69 -7.89
CA GLY A 406 -21.58 -3.01 -7.34
C GLY A 406 -20.16 -3.50 -7.64
N LYS A 407 -19.30 -2.69 -8.28
CA LYS A 407 -17.92 -3.07 -8.56
C LYS A 407 -17.00 -2.89 -7.35
N ASN A 408 -15.93 -3.66 -7.30
CA ASN A 408 -14.72 -3.35 -6.55
C ASN A 408 -13.79 -2.48 -7.40
N ILE A 409 -12.80 -1.82 -6.80
CA ILE A 409 -11.87 -0.95 -7.53
C ILE A 409 -10.45 -1.52 -7.47
N PHE A 410 -9.87 -1.73 -8.65
CA PHE A 410 -8.47 -2.07 -8.82
C PHE A 410 -7.74 -0.86 -9.39
N PHE A 411 -6.89 -0.21 -8.60
CA PHE A 411 -6.12 0.95 -9.04
C PHE A 411 -4.81 0.51 -9.67
N THR A 412 -4.59 0.92 -10.91
CA THR A 412 -3.29 0.76 -11.57
C THR A 412 -2.33 1.88 -11.14
N PRO A 413 -1.00 1.70 -11.27
CA PRO A 413 -0.06 2.68 -10.76
C PRO A 413 -0.24 4.05 -11.40
N GLY A 414 -0.27 5.11 -10.59
CA GLY A 414 -0.47 6.47 -11.05
C GLY A 414 -0.87 7.44 -9.95
N HIS A 415 -1.07 8.70 -10.34
CA HIS A 415 -1.58 9.76 -9.49
C HIS A 415 -3.07 10.01 -9.80
N TYR A 416 -3.91 10.05 -8.76
CA TYR A 416 -5.35 10.20 -8.87
C TYR A 416 -5.79 11.48 -8.16
N ALA A 417 -6.09 12.51 -8.94
CA ALA A 417 -6.58 13.78 -8.44
C ALA A 417 -8.07 13.70 -8.08
N LEU A 418 -8.41 13.97 -6.83
CA LEU A 418 -9.75 13.81 -6.26
C LEU A 418 -10.36 15.15 -5.86
N ASN A 419 -11.49 15.52 -6.45
CA ASN A 419 -12.24 16.73 -6.04
C ASN A 419 -13.16 16.46 -4.84
N ALA A 420 -13.42 15.19 -4.53
CA ALA A 420 -14.15 14.73 -3.35
C ALA A 420 -13.62 13.35 -2.92
N PRO A 421 -13.90 12.90 -1.69
CA PRO A 421 -13.51 11.57 -1.24
C PRO A 421 -14.11 10.45 -2.08
N ILE A 422 -13.37 9.35 -2.21
CA ILE A 422 -13.92 8.06 -2.62
C ILE A 422 -14.76 7.52 -1.45
N GLN A 423 -16.05 7.31 -1.70
CA GLN A 423 -17.03 6.86 -0.70
C GLN A 423 -17.22 5.36 -0.80
N VAL A 424 -16.79 4.62 0.22
CA VAL A 424 -16.88 3.15 0.29
C VAL A 424 -17.97 2.78 1.28
N ASN A 425 -19.19 2.60 0.78
CA ASN A 425 -20.39 2.43 1.60
C ASN A 425 -21.15 1.13 1.35
N ARG A 426 -20.53 0.17 0.64
CA ARG A 426 -21.10 -1.17 0.37
C ARG A 426 -20.41 -2.18 1.27
N LYS A 427 -21.18 -3.10 1.84
CA LYS A 427 -20.64 -4.32 2.44
C LYS A 427 -19.73 -5.05 1.44
N ASP A 428 -18.60 -5.56 1.94
CA ASP A 428 -17.60 -6.30 1.16
C ASP A 428 -17.02 -5.52 -0.04
N ALA A 429 -17.11 -4.18 -0.07
CA ALA A 429 -16.41 -3.37 -1.07
C ALA A 429 -14.89 -3.45 -0.88
N ILE A 430 -14.18 -3.50 -2.00
CA ILE A 430 -12.72 -3.58 -2.00
C ILE A 430 -12.12 -2.46 -2.84
N LEU A 431 -11.18 -1.74 -2.24
CA LEU A 431 -10.23 -0.87 -2.91
C LEU A 431 -8.85 -1.55 -2.86
N LEU A 432 -8.30 -1.91 -4.02
CA LEU A 432 -7.00 -2.57 -4.14
C LEU A 432 -6.09 -1.77 -5.07
N GLY A 433 -5.02 -1.20 -4.52
CA GLY A 433 -3.91 -0.67 -5.29
C GLY A 433 -2.87 -1.74 -5.63
N THR A 434 -2.14 -1.53 -6.72
CA THR A 434 -1.01 -2.37 -7.16
C THR A 434 0.21 -2.27 -6.24
N GLY A 435 0.08 -2.77 -5.01
CA GLY A 435 1.14 -2.67 -4.00
C GLY A 435 1.31 -1.27 -3.41
N ILE A 436 2.00 -1.19 -2.27
CA ILE A 436 2.12 0.05 -1.49
C ILE A 436 2.80 1.17 -2.31
N ALA A 437 2.21 2.37 -2.25
CA ALA A 437 2.72 3.61 -2.84
C ALA A 437 2.88 3.66 -4.37
N SER A 438 2.57 2.59 -5.11
CA SER A 438 2.46 2.68 -6.58
C SER A 438 1.20 3.44 -7.02
N VAL A 439 0.23 3.61 -6.12
CA VAL A 439 -0.99 4.38 -6.33
C VAL A 439 -1.02 5.53 -5.35
N THR A 440 -1.13 6.76 -5.86
CA THR A 440 -1.20 7.98 -5.04
C THR A 440 -2.55 8.65 -5.21
N LEU A 441 -3.28 8.83 -4.12
CA LEU A 441 -4.52 9.60 -4.09
C LEU A 441 -4.23 11.03 -3.60
N GLU A 442 -4.72 12.02 -4.32
CA GLU A 442 -4.34 13.42 -4.14
C GLU A 442 -5.58 14.32 -4.05
N PRO A 443 -5.85 14.95 -2.90
CA PRO A 443 -6.94 15.90 -2.81
C PRO A 443 -6.59 17.16 -3.61
N THR A 444 -7.46 17.57 -4.53
CA THR A 444 -7.32 18.85 -5.23
C THR A 444 -7.71 20.01 -4.31
N GLU A 445 -7.56 21.24 -4.79
CA GLU A 445 -7.98 22.45 -4.06
C GLU A 445 -9.49 22.51 -3.76
N LYS A 446 -10.30 21.73 -4.49
CA LYS A 446 -11.75 21.63 -4.28
C LYS A 446 -12.11 20.63 -3.18
N ASN A 447 -11.17 19.77 -2.79
CA ASN A 447 -11.38 18.74 -1.79
C ASN A 447 -10.82 19.21 -0.44
N ILE A 448 -11.72 19.47 0.49
CA ILE A 448 -11.41 19.86 1.88
C ILE A 448 -11.64 18.73 2.89
N TRP A 449 -12.07 17.56 2.42
CA TRP A 449 -12.51 16.45 3.27
C TRP A 449 -11.42 15.40 3.43
N GLY A 450 -10.97 14.81 2.31
CA GLY A 450 -9.99 13.73 2.31
C GLY A 450 -10.01 12.84 1.07
N CYS A 451 -9.22 11.75 1.08
CA CYS A 451 -9.12 10.85 -0.07
C CYS A 451 -10.14 9.70 -0.01
N ILE A 452 -10.25 9.01 1.13
CA ILE A 452 -11.10 7.81 1.27
C ILE A 452 -11.95 7.92 2.53
N TYR A 453 -13.26 7.82 2.36
CA TYR A 453 -14.23 7.71 3.45
C TYR A 453 -14.90 6.34 3.37
N VAL A 454 -14.62 5.49 4.37
CA VAL A 454 -15.24 4.18 4.56
C VAL A 454 -16.40 4.33 5.55
N ASP A 455 -17.57 3.82 5.20
CA ASP A 455 -18.72 3.78 6.12
C ASP A 455 -18.69 2.55 7.03
N ASP A 456 -19.49 2.60 8.09
CA ASP A 456 -19.62 1.57 9.14
C ASP A 456 -20.32 0.30 8.60
N LYS A 457 -19.61 -0.47 7.76
CA LYS A 457 -20.10 -1.66 7.04
C LYS A 457 -19.08 -2.80 7.09
N ASP A 458 -19.61 -4.02 7.22
CA ASP A 458 -18.82 -5.25 7.26
C ASP A 458 -17.91 -5.44 6.04
N GLY A 459 -16.75 -6.05 6.28
CA GLY A 459 -15.94 -6.71 5.25
C GLY A 459 -15.26 -5.81 4.24
N ILE A 460 -15.34 -4.48 4.42
CA ILE A 460 -14.66 -3.54 3.54
C ILE A 460 -13.14 -3.77 3.62
N ILE A 461 -12.48 -3.74 2.47
CA ILE A 461 -11.02 -3.85 2.37
C ILE A 461 -10.47 -2.62 1.66
N VAL A 462 -9.47 -1.98 2.26
CA VAL A 462 -8.65 -0.94 1.61
C VAL A 462 -7.19 -1.39 1.67
N ALA A 463 -6.56 -1.54 0.51
CA ALA A 463 -5.25 -2.17 0.43
C ALA A 463 -4.29 -1.48 -0.56
N GLY A 464 -3.05 -1.23 -0.14
CA GLY A 464 -1.95 -0.85 -1.04
C GLY A 464 -2.07 0.55 -1.63
N LEU A 465 -2.45 1.55 -0.83
CA LEU A 465 -2.69 2.93 -1.28
C LEU A 465 -1.85 3.92 -0.49
N LEU A 466 -1.33 4.92 -1.18
CA LEU A 466 -0.73 6.11 -0.57
C LEU A 466 -1.71 7.28 -0.73
N MET A 467 -2.06 7.92 0.38
CA MET A 467 -2.77 9.20 0.38
C MET A 467 -1.75 10.31 0.63
N ASP A 468 -1.70 11.28 -0.26
CA ASP A 468 -0.79 12.42 -0.18
C ASP A 468 -1.55 13.70 0.20
N SER A 469 -0.83 14.72 0.67
CA SER A 469 -1.41 15.94 1.24
C SER A 469 -1.19 17.17 0.36
N PHE A 470 -1.69 17.16 -0.87
CA PHE A 470 -1.57 18.32 -1.77
C PHE A 470 -2.52 19.48 -1.42
N ASN A 471 -3.49 19.27 -0.53
CA ASN A 471 -4.40 20.29 -0.06
C ASN A 471 -4.75 20.10 1.42
N SER A 472 -5.22 21.17 2.07
CA SER A 472 -5.77 21.09 3.43
C SER A 472 -7.04 20.24 3.43
N THR A 473 -7.10 19.27 4.33
CA THR A 473 -8.24 18.35 4.47
C THR A 473 -8.47 18.03 5.94
N THR A 474 -9.64 17.53 6.32
CA THR A 474 -9.84 17.07 7.69
C THR A 474 -9.14 15.74 7.94
N TYR A 475 -9.26 14.80 7.00
CA TYR A 475 -8.60 13.50 7.04
C TYR A 475 -7.89 13.18 5.73
N GLN A 476 -6.88 12.32 5.75
CA GLN A 476 -6.49 11.63 4.51
C GLN A 476 -7.37 10.39 4.30
N ILE A 477 -7.64 9.64 5.37
CA ILE A 477 -8.57 8.51 5.38
C ILE A 477 -9.40 8.46 6.68
N ARG A 478 -10.68 8.12 6.54
CA ARG A 478 -11.62 7.96 7.66
C ARG A 478 -12.38 6.64 7.52
N VAL A 479 -12.51 5.89 8.62
CA VAL A 479 -13.24 4.62 8.69
C VAL A 479 -14.31 4.70 9.78
N GLY A 480 -15.57 4.72 9.37
CA GLY A 480 -16.70 4.95 10.27
C GLY A 480 -16.89 6.43 10.60
N ASN A 481 -18.14 6.86 10.74
CA ASN A 481 -18.48 8.20 11.24
C ASN A 481 -18.20 8.29 12.75
N GLU A 482 -18.23 9.49 13.33
CA GLU A 482 -18.02 9.68 14.78
C GLU A 482 -19.01 8.88 15.66
N ASP A 483 -20.20 8.60 15.15
CA ASP A 483 -21.27 7.83 15.81
C ASP A 483 -21.29 6.34 15.41
N ALA A 484 -20.24 5.86 14.73
CA ALA A 484 -20.06 4.46 14.40
C ALA A 484 -20.13 3.59 15.66
N LYS A 485 -20.91 2.50 15.55
CA LYS A 485 -21.24 1.63 16.69
C LYS A 485 -21.62 0.22 16.28
N ALA A 486 -21.59 -0.09 14.99
CA ALA A 486 -21.84 -1.44 14.53
C ALA A 486 -20.74 -2.38 15.04
N ASP A 487 -21.10 -3.63 15.32
CA ASP A 487 -20.14 -4.71 15.58
C ASP A 487 -19.80 -5.38 14.25
N HIS A 488 -18.51 -5.41 13.92
CA HIS A 488 -17.97 -6.03 12.72
C HIS A 488 -17.17 -7.30 13.04
N SER A 489 -17.25 -7.85 14.26
CA SER A 489 -16.45 -8.99 14.73
C SER A 489 -16.50 -10.25 13.84
N THR A 490 -17.62 -10.47 13.13
CA THR A 490 -17.79 -11.62 12.22
C THR A 490 -17.14 -11.41 10.85
N ASN A 491 -17.13 -10.18 10.36
CA ASN A 491 -16.50 -9.81 9.10
C ASN A 491 -15.87 -8.42 9.21
N PRO A 492 -14.69 -8.33 9.87
CA PRO A 492 -14.01 -7.06 10.14
C PRO A 492 -13.72 -6.22 8.89
N ILE A 493 -13.50 -4.93 9.11
CA ILE A 493 -12.93 -4.03 8.09
C ILE A 493 -11.41 -4.21 8.09
N LEU A 494 -10.81 -4.42 6.91
CA LEU A 494 -9.36 -4.53 6.74
C LEU A 494 -8.79 -3.27 6.10
N LEU A 495 -7.74 -2.71 6.72
CA LEU A 495 -6.86 -1.74 6.09
C LEU A 495 -5.45 -2.33 6.07
N THR A 496 -4.79 -2.40 4.92
CA THR A 496 -3.46 -3.00 4.83
C THR A 496 -2.56 -2.32 3.82
N ASP A 497 -1.27 -2.20 4.12
CA ASP A 497 -0.30 -1.49 3.28
C ASP A 497 -0.78 -0.05 2.96
N ILE A 498 -1.12 0.70 4.02
CA ILE A 498 -1.62 2.08 3.90
C ILE A 498 -0.53 3.07 4.26
N THR A 499 -0.33 4.04 3.38
CA THR A 499 0.61 5.15 3.59
C THR A 499 -0.13 6.47 3.60
N CYS A 500 0.09 7.28 4.62
CA CYS A 500 -0.37 8.65 4.71
C CYS A 500 0.85 9.55 4.72
N ARG A 501 1.00 10.39 3.70
CA ARG A 501 2.09 11.36 3.60
C ARG A 501 1.56 12.77 3.80
N VAL A 502 2.17 13.51 4.73
CA VAL A 502 1.89 14.93 4.96
C VAL A 502 3.12 15.78 4.64
N GLY A 503 3.12 16.49 3.51
CA GLY A 503 4.18 17.40 3.10
C GLY A 503 5.28 16.75 2.26
N GLY A 504 6.48 17.33 2.31
CA GLY A 504 7.69 16.80 1.64
C GLY A 504 7.89 17.27 0.20
N VAL A 505 6.84 17.39 -0.61
CA VAL A 505 6.93 17.89 -2.01
C VAL A 505 6.07 19.10 -2.32
N GLN A 506 5.17 19.48 -1.42
CA GLN A 506 4.21 20.55 -1.66
C GLN A 506 4.78 21.92 -1.23
N SER A 507 4.50 22.98 -1.98
CA SER A 507 5.07 24.31 -1.76
C SER A 507 4.18 25.29 -0.99
N LYS A 508 2.89 25.00 -0.84
CA LYS A 508 1.92 25.86 -0.15
C LYS A 508 1.83 25.52 1.33
N ASN A 509 1.07 26.27 2.12
CA ASN A 509 0.75 25.83 3.47
C ASN A 509 -0.47 24.91 3.40
N ILE A 510 -0.38 23.75 4.03
CA ILE A 510 -1.49 22.83 4.18
C ILE A 510 -1.72 22.53 5.66
N GLN A 511 -2.95 22.15 5.97
CA GLN A 511 -3.33 21.72 7.30
C GLN A 511 -4.23 20.50 7.20
N ILE A 512 -3.83 19.45 7.92
CA ILE A 512 -4.60 18.23 8.12
C ILE A 512 -4.93 18.10 9.60
N HIS A 513 -6.15 17.70 9.95
CA HIS A 513 -6.45 17.41 11.36
C HIS A 513 -5.80 16.09 11.77
N ALA A 514 -6.21 14.99 11.12
CA ALA A 514 -5.64 13.67 11.35
C ALA A 514 -5.30 12.98 10.02
N SER A 515 -4.18 12.27 9.93
CA SER A 515 -3.92 11.46 8.73
C SER A 515 -4.95 10.33 8.60
N MET A 516 -5.22 9.62 9.70
CA MET A 516 -6.16 8.52 9.75
C MET A 516 -7.07 8.60 10.99
N GLN A 517 -8.37 8.38 10.78
CA GLN A 517 -9.37 8.19 11.85
C GLN A 517 -10.04 6.82 11.72
N LEU A 518 -10.02 6.04 12.80
CA LEU A 518 -10.70 4.74 12.91
C LEU A 518 -11.79 4.81 13.97
N SER A 519 -13.03 4.98 13.52
CA SER A 519 -14.22 5.08 14.36
C SER A 519 -15.09 3.81 14.36
N SER A 520 -15.06 3.03 13.28
CA SER A 520 -15.72 1.72 13.25
C SER A 520 -15.08 0.74 14.23
N ASN A 521 -15.91 -0.12 14.83
CA ASN A 521 -15.41 -1.18 15.70
C ASN A 521 -14.76 -2.32 14.88
N ASN A 522 -13.92 -3.11 15.54
CA ASN A 522 -13.29 -4.30 14.99
C ASN A 522 -12.49 -4.04 13.70
N VAL A 523 -11.98 -2.83 13.48
CA VAL A 523 -11.05 -2.58 12.36
C VAL A 523 -9.77 -3.37 12.60
N VAL A 524 -9.29 -4.06 11.56
CA VAL A 524 -7.96 -4.67 11.53
C VAL A 524 -7.06 -3.86 10.61
N GLY A 525 -6.03 -3.25 11.19
CA GLY A 525 -4.96 -2.58 10.46
C GLY A 525 -3.73 -3.47 10.35
N ASP A 526 -3.17 -3.61 9.16
CA ASP A 526 -1.99 -4.43 8.91
C ASP A 526 -0.99 -3.73 8.00
N HIS A 527 0.07 -3.19 8.62
CA HIS A 527 1.12 -2.37 8.04
C HIS A 527 0.65 -0.97 7.61
N PHE A 528 0.92 0.02 8.48
CA PHE A 528 0.66 1.43 8.21
C PHE A 528 1.94 2.24 8.31
N TRP A 529 2.10 3.23 7.43
CA TRP A 529 3.02 4.33 7.65
C TRP A 529 2.30 5.67 7.59
N LEU A 530 2.21 6.34 8.73
CA LEU A 530 1.61 7.66 8.88
C LEU A 530 2.76 8.63 9.11
N TRP A 531 3.10 9.41 8.10
CA TRP A 531 4.33 10.19 8.07
C TRP A 531 4.05 11.66 7.75
N ARG A 532 4.25 12.51 8.76
CA ARG A 532 4.42 13.94 8.52
C ARG A 532 5.87 14.18 8.12
N ALA A 533 6.09 14.75 6.95
CA ALA A 533 7.39 14.81 6.35
C ALA A 533 8.43 15.49 7.24
N ASP A 534 9.58 14.83 7.50
CA ASP A 534 10.71 15.43 8.20
C ASP A 534 11.80 15.96 7.23
N HIS A 535 11.71 15.57 5.97
CA HIS A 535 12.54 16.04 4.86
C HIS A 535 11.72 16.19 3.58
N GLY A 536 12.32 16.75 2.53
CA GLY A 536 11.57 17.09 1.31
C GLY A 536 12.34 17.99 0.36
N SER A 537 11.71 18.34 -0.75
CA SER A 537 12.25 19.29 -1.73
C SER A 537 12.20 20.74 -1.22
N GLN A 538 11.36 21.04 -0.22
CA GLN A 538 11.32 22.34 0.44
C GLN A 538 12.26 22.42 1.66
N ARG A 539 12.64 23.66 2.00
CA ARG A 539 13.38 23.98 3.24
C ARG A 539 12.68 23.40 4.47
N GLY A 540 13.45 22.72 5.31
CA GLY A 540 13.00 22.18 6.61
C GLY A 540 13.09 23.18 7.76
N GLY A 541 13.08 22.66 9.00
CA GLY A 541 13.11 23.46 10.23
C GLY A 541 11.81 24.22 10.48
N ASN A 542 11.90 25.40 11.09
CA ASN A 542 10.74 26.19 11.51
C ASN A 542 9.71 26.52 10.41
N LEU A 543 10.11 26.60 9.15
CA LEU A 543 9.18 26.80 8.03
C LEU A 543 8.31 25.56 7.77
N ARG A 544 8.83 24.36 8.06
CA ARG A 544 8.04 23.13 7.91
C ARG A 544 6.95 23.02 8.98
N TRP A 545 7.22 23.52 10.19
CA TRP A 545 6.26 23.54 11.29
C TRP A 545 4.96 24.27 10.92
N THR A 546 5.06 25.36 10.14
CA THR A 546 3.90 26.12 9.68
C THR A 546 3.34 25.62 8.36
N ARG A 547 4.18 25.05 7.49
CA ARG A 547 3.82 24.62 6.14
C ARG A 547 3.08 23.28 6.10
N ASP A 548 3.64 22.27 6.74
CA ASP A 548 3.17 20.87 6.63
C ASP A 548 2.41 20.48 7.91
N ARG A 549 1.30 21.18 8.23
CA ARG A 549 0.63 20.98 9.53
C ARG A 549 -0.19 19.70 9.55
N CYS A 550 0.04 18.87 10.55
CA CYS A 550 -0.88 17.79 10.91
C CYS A 550 -0.82 17.50 12.41
N LYS A 551 -1.97 17.51 13.09
CA LYS A 551 -2.02 17.33 14.55
C LYS A 551 -1.70 15.91 14.94
N ASN A 552 -2.42 14.93 14.36
CA ASN A 552 -2.31 13.53 14.74
C ASN A 552 -2.07 12.64 13.51
N GLY A 553 -1.31 11.57 13.70
CA GLY A 553 -1.22 10.52 12.69
C GLY A 553 -2.46 9.66 12.70
N LEU A 554 -2.73 9.05 13.85
CA LEU A 554 -3.85 8.15 14.05
C LEU A 554 -4.71 8.59 15.22
N ILE A 555 -6.02 8.64 15.00
CA ILE A 555 -7.01 8.72 16.07
C ILE A 555 -7.89 7.47 15.99
N VAL A 556 -8.04 6.76 17.11
CA VAL A 556 -8.87 5.55 17.22
C VAL A 556 -9.99 5.79 18.23
N THR A 557 -11.23 5.87 17.77
CA THR A 557 -12.42 5.97 18.62
C THR A 557 -13.23 4.67 18.67
N GLY A 558 -13.08 3.80 17.66
CA GLY A 558 -13.74 2.51 17.61
C GLY A 558 -13.19 1.51 18.62
N ASP A 559 -14.05 0.63 19.10
CA ASP A 559 -13.71 -0.47 19.99
C ASP A 559 -13.13 -1.67 19.23
N ASP A 560 -12.38 -2.53 19.93
CA ASP A 560 -11.85 -3.79 19.42
C ASP A 560 -10.97 -3.67 18.16
N VAL A 561 -10.43 -2.48 17.91
CA VAL A 561 -9.47 -2.22 16.82
C VAL A 561 -8.16 -2.95 17.10
N THR A 562 -7.65 -3.67 16.09
CA THR A 562 -6.41 -4.44 16.17
C THR A 562 -5.44 -3.98 15.09
N LEU A 563 -4.26 -3.50 15.48
CA LEU A 563 -3.24 -2.98 14.58
C LEU A 563 -1.97 -3.84 14.63
N TYR A 564 -1.42 -4.13 13.46
CA TYR A 564 -0.17 -4.86 13.26
C TYR A 564 0.80 -3.99 12.46
N GLY A 565 2.02 -3.79 12.93
CA GLY A 565 3.05 -3.05 12.19
C GLY A 565 2.69 -1.57 11.98
N LEU A 566 2.50 -0.81 13.07
CA LEU A 566 2.20 0.61 13.02
C LEU A 566 3.48 1.46 13.02
N PHE A 567 3.62 2.34 12.03
CA PHE A 567 4.68 3.35 11.98
C PHE A 567 3.99 4.73 11.93
N ALA A 568 4.24 5.60 12.92
CA ALA A 568 3.60 6.91 13.03
C ALA A 568 4.59 7.98 13.48
N GLU A 569 4.85 8.98 12.63
CA GLU A 569 6.01 9.85 12.79
C GLU A 569 5.73 11.34 12.57
N HIS A 570 6.38 12.15 13.41
CA HIS A 570 6.60 13.59 13.29
C HIS A 570 5.39 14.51 13.35
N TYR A 571 4.24 14.04 13.82
CA TYR A 571 3.04 14.87 13.97
C TYR A 571 3.21 15.97 15.04
N GLN A 572 2.39 17.03 14.96
CA GLN A 572 2.55 18.19 15.84
C GLN A 572 2.03 17.94 17.27
N GLU A 573 1.12 16.99 17.44
CA GLU A 573 0.57 16.55 18.72
C GLU A 573 0.84 15.04 18.91
N TYR A 574 -0.07 14.30 19.56
CA TYR A 574 0.05 12.85 19.74
C TYR A 574 0.07 12.14 18.37
N GLU A 575 1.12 11.39 18.07
CA GLU A 575 1.21 10.63 16.81
C GLU A 575 0.12 9.56 16.73
N VAL A 576 -0.20 8.93 17.87
CA VAL A 576 -1.34 8.04 18.04
C VAL A 576 -2.16 8.43 19.27
N LEU A 577 -3.45 8.71 19.07
CA LEU A 577 -4.44 8.96 20.11
C LEU A 577 -5.50 7.85 20.12
N TRP A 578 -5.60 7.14 21.24
CA TRP A 578 -6.52 6.01 21.41
C TRP A 578 -7.61 6.31 22.44
N LEU A 579 -8.86 6.20 22.00
CA LEU A 579 -10.06 6.54 22.75
C LEU A 579 -11.04 5.37 22.88
N GLY A 580 -10.96 4.37 22.01
CA GLY A 580 -11.80 3.17 22.02
C GLY A 580 -11.33 2.08 22.99
N GLU A 581 -12.25 1.20 23.37
CA GLU A 581 -12.00 0.10 24.31
C GLU A 581 -11.42 -1.14 23.62
N ARG A 582 -10.74 -1.99 24.41
CA ARG A 582 -10.21 -3.32 24.00
C ARG A 582 -9.28 -3.27 22.78
N GLY A 583 -8.65 -2.12 22.56
CA GLY A 583 -7.68 -1.92 21.50
C GLY A 583 -6.43 -2.77 21.66
N ARG A 584 -5.87 -3.24 20.54
CA ARG A 584 -4.64 -4.03 20.49
C ARG A 584 -3.68 -3.49 19.44
N THR A 585 -2.45 -3.19 19.84
CA THR A 585 -1.36 -2.81 18.92
C THR A 585 -0.19 -3.75 19.05
N TYR A 586 0.19 -4.38 17.95
CA TYR A 586 1.38 -5.21 17.85
C TYR A 586 2.38 -4.49 16.97
N PHE A 587 3.49 -4.08 17.58
CA PHE A 587 4.51 -3.22 17.02
C PHE A 587 4.08 -1.75 16.80
N LEU A 588 4.85 -0.84 17.39
CA LEU A 588 4.87 0.58 17.05
C LEU A 588 6.32 1.01 16.78
N GLN A 589 6.51 1.82 15.75
CA GLN A 589 7.67 2.67 15.59
C GLN A 589 7.24 4.14 15.48
N ASN A 590 7.98 5.03 16.14
CA ASN A 590 7.72 6.46 16.17
C ASN A 590 9.00 7.28 16.26
N GLU A 591 8.96 8.47 15.66
CA GLU A 591 9.86 9.58 15.93
C GLU A 591 9.04 10.88 16.14
N PRO A 592 9.40 11.75 17.10
CA PRO A 592 8.74 13.03 17.30
C PRO A 592 9.07 14.02 16.16
N PRO A 593 8.34 15.15 16.04
CA PRO A 593 8.66 16.20 15.08
C PRO A 593 10.05 16.79 15.34
N TYR A 594 10.84 16.95 14.29
CA TYR A 594 12.19 17.52 14.41
C TYR A 594 12.18 19.04 14.53
N ASP A 595 11.04 19.66 14.23
CA ASP A 595 10.89 21.05 13.88
C ASP A 595 9.97 21.84 14.83
N ALA A 596 9.67 21.28 16.00
CA ALA A 596 8.98 22.01 17.07
C ALA A 596 9.77 23.29 17.43
N PRO A 597 9.16 24.49 17.39
CA PRO A 597 9.92 25.74 17.42
C PRO A 597 10.39 26.13 18.82
N ASN A 598 9.66 25.74 19.87
CA ASN A 598 10.02 25.94 21.27
C ASN A 598 9.14 25.08 22.19
N GLN A 599 9.59 24.87 23.44
CA GLN A 599 8.89 24.04 24.42
C GLN A 599 7.45 24.52 24.72
N PRO A 600 7.18 25.82 24.98
CA PRO A 600 5.81 26.27 25.27
C PRO A 600 4.81 25.96 24.15
N SER A 601 5.23 26.09 22.89
CA SER A 601 4.37 25.79 21.73
C SER A 601 4.15 24.29 21.47
N TRP A 602 5.00 23.44 22.06
CA TRP A 602 4.95 21.99 21.93
C TRP A 602 4.93 21.34 23.32
N SER A 603 3.84 21.60 24.02
CA SER A 603 3.53 21.00 25.33
C SER A 603 2.08 20.55 25.34
N SER A 604 1.81 19.42 25.99
CA SER A 604 0.49 18.79 26.06
C SER A 604 -0.18 19.03 27.42
N GLN A 605 -1.42 18.55 27.58
CA GLN A 605 -2.16 18.60 28.84
C GLN A 605 -2.27 20.01 29.44
N GLY A 606 -2.50 21.02 28.59
CA GLY A 606 -2.59 22.43 29.02
C GLY A 606 -1.24 23.05 29.42
N GLY A 607 -0.14 22.58 28.82
CA GLY A 607 1.21 23.09 29.09
C GLY A 607 1.88 22.48 30.33
N ARG A 608 1.28 21.42 30.91
CA ARG A 608 1.82 20.74 32.12
C ARG A 608 2.85 19.67 31.78
N VAL A 609 2.90 19.21 30.54
CA VAL A 609 3.78 18.12 30.09
C VAL A 609 4.53 18.59 28.84
N ASP A 610 5.86 18.56 28.91
CA ASP A 610 6.72 18.91 27.77
C ASP A 610 6.56 17.87 26.66
N GLY A 611 6.19 18.32 25.45
CA GLY A 611 5.94 17.48 24.28
C GLY A 611 4.64 16.67 24.34
N TYR A 612 4.41 15.89 23.28
CA TYR A 612 3.30 14.96 23.14
C TYR A 612 3.85 13.53 23.06
N ALA A 613 3.21 12.59 23.75
CA ALA A 613 3.57 11.18 23.73
C ALA A 613 3.36 10.55 22.33
N ALA A 614 4.19 9.58 21.96
CA ALA A 614 4.05 8.82 20.71
C ALA A 614 2.70 8.09 20.62
N TYR A 615 2.25 7.61 21.78
CA TYR A 615 1.06 6.80 21.91
C TYR A 615 0.35 7.20 23.20
N LYS A 616 -0.81 7.84 23.04
CA LYS A 616 -1.67 8.29 24.13
C LYS A 616 -2.93 7.44 24.18
N VAL A 617 -3.12 6.69 25.25
CA VAL A 617 -4.42 6.09 25.57
C VAL A 617 -5.16 7.03 26.52
N ALA A 618 -6.40 7.38 26.22
CA ALA A 618 -7.19 8.25 27.08
C ALA A 618 -7.51 7.59 28.42
N ASN A 619 -7.48 8.39 29.49
CA ASN A 619 -7.70 7.95 30.88
C ASN A 619 -9.03 7.21 31.12
N LYS A 620 -10.04 7.47 30.28
CA LYS A 620 -11.33 6.78 30.34
C LYS A 620 -11.26 5.30 29.94
N VAL A 621 -10.31 4.92 29.08
CA VAL A 621 -10.20 3.57 28.53
C VAL A 621 -9.92 2.58 29.65
N LYS A 622 -10.68 1.48 29.67
CA LYS A 622 -10.60 0.46 30.72
C LYS A 622 -9.80 -0.76 30.31
N GLN A 623 -9.74 -1.08 29.02
CA GLN A 623 -9.00 -2.22 28.50
C GLN A 623 -8.20 -1.83 27.26
N HIS A 624 -6.89 -2.11 27.27
CA HIS A 624 -6.03 -1.85 26.13
C HIS A 624 -4.74 -2.67 26.23
N GLN A 625 -4.19 -3.10 25.09
CA GLN A 625 -2.91 -3.80 25.03
C GLN A 625 -2.04 -3.26 23.90
N GLY A 626 -0.76 -3.02 24.17
CA GLY A 626 0.26 -2.81 23.14
C GLY A 626 1.52 -3.61 23.43
N ILE A 627 2.17 -4.14 22.40
CA ILE A 627 3.38 -4.98 22.54
C ILE A 627 4.42 -4.57 21.48
N GLY A 628 5.65 -4.30 21.93
CA GLY A 628 6.78 -3.98 21.05
C GLY A 628 6.74 -2.53 20.58
N MET A 629 6.93 -1.58 21.49
CA MET A 629 6.65 -0.16 21.24
C MET A 629 7.96 0.66 21.21
N GLY A 630 8.28 1.27 20.07
CA GLY A 630 9.48 2.10 19.89
C GLY A 630 9.16 3.58 19.71
N SER A 631 9.88 4.48 20.40
CA SER A 631 9.86 5.93 20.15
C SER A 631 11.28 6.52 20.23
N TYR A 632 11.75 7.16 19.16
CA TYR A 632 13.17 7.53 19.02
C TYR A 632 13.35 9.03 18.84
N ALA A 633 14.24 9.64 19.64
CA ALA A 633 14.49 11.07 19.61
C ALA A 633 15.44 11.47 18.47
N VAL A 634 14.96 12.37 17.61
CA VAL A 634 15.71 12.94 16.47
C VAL A 634 15.50 14.47 16.41
N PHE A 635 15.74 15.15 17.53
CA PHE A 635 15.48 16.59 17.70
C PHE A 635 16.53 17.47 17.02
N THR A 636 16.64 17.38 15.69
CA THR A 636 17.70 18.02 14.90
C THR A 636 17.39 19.46 14.48
N GLY A 637 16.11 19.86 14.44
CA GLY A 637 15.67 21.18 14.01
C GLY A 637 15.21 22.13 15.14
N THR A 638 15.39 21.75 16.42
CA THR A 638 14.82 22.44 17.59
C THR A 638 15.82 23.27 18.41
N ASP A 639 17.04 23.49 17.90
CA ASP A 639 18.18 24.17 18.56
C ASP A 639 18.55 23.72 20.00
N GLY A 640 17.98 22.61 20.48
CA GLY A 640 18.21 22.07 21.82
C GLY A 640 17.29 22.60 22.92
N LYS A 641 16.27 23.37 22.58
CA LYS A 641 15.33 23.96 23.54
C LYS A 641 14.04 23.16 23.74
N VAL A 642 14.00 21.91 23.25
CA VAL A 642 12.78 21.09 23.26
C VAL A 642 13.10 19.67 23.73
N ASN A 643 12.31 19.16 24.67
CA ASN A 643 12.30 17.80 25.16
C ASN A 643 10.88 17.21 25.09
N LYS A 644 10.82 15.88 25.18
CA LYS A 644 9.59 15.09 25.30
C LYS A 644 9.59 14.38 26.65
N SER A 645 8.61 14.64 27.50
CA SER A 645 8.56 14.11 28.87
C SER A 645 8.44 12.58 28.88
N ASN A 646 7.60 12.04 27.99
CA ASN A 646 7.27 10.62 27.92
C ASN A 646 7.27 10.13 26.48
N GLY A 647 7.83 8.93 26.25
CA GLY A 647 7.63 8.20 25.00
C GLY A 647 6.16 7.78 24.86
N PHE A 648 5.58 7.22 25.91
CA PHE A 648 4.21 6.69 25.91
C PHE A 648 3.40 7.21 27.11
N GLU A 649 2.08 7.33 26.92
CA GLU A 649 1.17 7.69 28.00
C GLU A 649 -0.12 6.87 27.97
N ILE A 650 -0.40 6.15 29.05
CA ILE A 650 -1.62 5.34 29.18
C ILE A 650 -2.22 5.48 30.59
N PRO A 651 -3.51 5.16 30.83
CA PRO A 651 -4.05 5.11 32.18
C PRO A 651 -3.22 4.21 33.10
N ASN A 652 -2.97 4.61 34.34
CA ASN A 652 -2.41 3.74 35.36
C ASN A 652 -3.49 2.78 35.87
N SER A 653 -3.79 1.77 35.06
CA SER A 653 -4.83 0.77 35.30
C SER A 653 -4.28 -0.63 35.06
N PRO A 654 -4.67 -1.63 35.87
CA PRO A 654 -4.21 -3.01 35.71
C PRO A 654 -4.62 -3.66 34.37
N ASN A 655 -5.58 -3.09 33.66
CA ASN A 655 -6.13 -3.64 32.41
C ASN A 655 -5.73 -2.85 31.16
N VAL A 656 -4.93 -1.79 31.32
CA VAL A 656 -4.39 -0.99 30.22
C VAL A 656 -2.88 -1.13 30.26
N LYS A 657 -2.33 -1.88 29.32
CA LYS A 657 -0.95 -2.37 29.38
C LYS A 657 -0.18 -2.07 28.11
N LEU A 658 1.08 -1.68 28.28
CA LEU A 658 2.08 -1.71 27.22
C LEU A 658 3.24 -2.63 27.63
N GLU A 659 3.75 -3.38 26.66
CA GLU A 659 4.83 -4.36 26.82
C GLU A 659 5.97 -4.05 25.85
N LYS A 660 7.20 -4.39 26.26
CA LYS A 660 8.40 -4.30 25.42
C LYS A 660 8.57 -2.90 24.81
N MET A 661 8.51 -1.88 25.66
CA MET A 661 8.73 -0.49 25.26
C MET A 661 10.22 -0.17 25.20
N CYS A 662 10.64 0.60 24.20
CA CYS A 662 12.00 1.06 24.00
C CYS A 662 12.02 2.52 23.54
N ILE A 663 12.89 3.33 24.15
CA ILE A 663 13.24 4.66 23.64
C ILE A 663 14.75 4.78 23.47
N THR A 664 15.17 5.60 22.52
CA THR A 664 16.58 5.94 22.30
C THR A 664 16.68 7.32 21.67
N ARG A 665 17.90 7.85 21.52
CA ARG A 665 18.18 9.09 20.81
C ARG A 665 19.15 8.83 19.67
N PHE A 666 18.72 9.08 18.44
CA PHE A 666 19.57 8.95 17.25
C PHE A 666 20.32 10.23 16.93
N ALA A 667 19.67 11.39 17.10
CA ALA A 667 20.30 12.66 16.80
C ALA A 667 19.67 13.83 17.56
N GLY A 668 20.41 14.94 17.58
CA GLY A 668 19.96 16.20 18.15
C GLY A 668 20.13 16.31 19.67
N PRO A 669 20.13 17.55 20.20
CA PRO A 669 20.30 17.84 21.63
C PRO A 669 19.10 17.47 22.53
N GLY A 670 17.87 17.47 21.99
CA GLY A 670 16.65 17.13 22.74
C GLY A 670 16.59 15.66 23.15
N GLN A 671 15.77 15.36 24.17
CA GLN A 671 15.68 14.03 24.79
C GLN A 671 14.23 13.59 25.00
N ILE A 672 14.03 12.27 25.06
CA ILE A 672 12.84 11.68 25.69
C ILE A 672 13.22 11.36 27.13
N GLN A 673 12.54 11.99 28.10
CA GLN A 673 12.95 11.94 29.51
C GLN A 673 12.54 10.66 30.22
N ASN A 674 11.45 10.01 29.77
CA ASN A 674 10.93 8.78 30.33
C ASN A 674 10.35 7.88 29.24
N VAL A 675 10.42 6.58 29.43
CA VAL A 675 9.79 5.60 28.53
C VAL A 675 8.27 5.77 28.57
N ILE A 676 7.68 5.79 29.76
CA ILE A 676 6.23 5.83 29.95
C ILE A 676 5.85 6.47 31.28
N ASN A 677 4.92 7.43 31.29
CA ASN A 677 4.32 7.99 32.52
C ASN A 677 5.32 8.32 33.66
N GLY A 678 6.46 8.93 33.35
CA GLY A 678 7.51 9.25 34.33
C GLY A 678 8.43 8.09 34.74
N ILE A 679 8.34 6.93 34.08
CA ILE A 679 9.13 5.72 34.36
C ILE A 679 10.06 5.40 33.19
N GLY A 680 11.22 4.81 33.50
CA GLY A 680 12.16 4.23 32.52
C GLY A 680 13.37 5.10 32.23
N GLY A 681 13.34 6.37 32.64
CA GLY A 681 14.48 7.29 32.57
C GLY A 681 14.80 7.81 31.17
N SER A 682 15.81 8.68 31.11
CA SER A 682 16.08 9.53 29.95
C SER A 682 17.02 8.91 28.91
N THR A 683 16.74 9.21 27.64
CA THR A 683 17.62 8.89 26.49
C THR A 683 18.99 9.59 26.55
N ALA A 684 19.22 10.53 27.47
CA ALA A 684 20.54 11.16 27.68
C ALA A 684 21.66 10.13 27.90
N THR A 685 21.29 8.99 28.51
CA THR A 685 22.22 7.93 28.92
C THR A 685 22.05 6.66 28.07
N GLY A 686 21.62 6.83 26.81
CA GLY A 686 21.46 5.75 25.84
C GLY A 686 20.06 5.13 25.83
N VAL A 687 19.97 3.89 25.35
CA VAL A 687 18.70 3.16 25.18
C VAL A 687 18.04 2.91 26.54
N LYS A 688 16.73 3.13 26.62
CA LYS A 688 15.90 2.84 27.80
C LYS A 688 14.77 1.91 27.44
N ARG A 689 14.43 1.01 28.37
CA ARG A 689 13.41 -0.02 28.17
C ARG A 689 12.52 -0.16 29.39
N VAL A 690 11.26 -0.47 29.13
CA VAL A 690 10.31 -0.94 30.15
C VAL A 690 9.65 -2.18 29.58
N ALA A 691 9.87 -3.32 30.25
CA ALA A 691 9.38 -4.61 29.76
C ALA A 691 7.84 -4.71 29.82
N LEU A 692 7.24 -4.13 30.85
CA LEU A 692 5.80 -4.14 31.10
C LEU A 692 5.43 -2.91 31.92
N TYR A 693 4.40 -2.20 31.50
CA TYR A 693 3.72 -1.20 32.32
C TYR A 693 2.29 -1.70 32.52
N ASN A 694 1.97 -2.13 33.74
CA ASN A 694 0.66 -2.72 34.03
C ASN A 694 0.10 -2.44 35.43
N ASN A 695 0.72 -1.62 36.29
CA ASN A 695 0.10 -0.96 37.45
C ASN A 695 1.12 -0.38 38.45
N GLY A 696 0.68 0.66 39.17
CA GLY A 696 0.99 0.86 40.59
C GLY A 696 1.98 1.99 40.90
N THR A 697 3.12 2.03 40.22
CA THR A 697 4.20 3.00 40.51
C THR A 697 4.26 4.17 39.54
N GLY A 698 3.51 4.11 38.44
CA GLY A 698 3.50 5.16 37.42
C GLY A 698 2.56 6.30 37.76
N THR A 699 2.82 7.47 37.20
CA THR A 699 1.96 8.64 37.38
C THR A 699 0.75 8.52 36.46
N GLN A 700 -0.45 8.69 37.01
CA GLN A 700 -1.66 8.84 36.20
C GLN A 700 -1.51 10.10 35.32
N PRO A 701 -1.61 9.99 33.98
CA PRO A 701 -1.59 11.18 33.13
C PRO A 701 -2.73 12.14 33.50
N TYR A 702 -2.56 13.43 33.28
CA TYR A 702 -3.64 14.38 33.53
C TYR A 702 -4.81 14.11 32.58
N ASP A 703 -6.03 14.35 33.07
CA ASP A 703 -7.18 14.46 32.19
C ASP A 703 -7.02 15.69 31.30
N GLU A 704 -7.43 15.53 30.04
CA GLU A 704 -7.43 16.58 29.03
C GLU A 704 -8.59 16.36 28.06
N THR A 705 -9.05 17.46 27.47
CA THR A 705 -9.99 17.41 26.35
C THR A 705 -9.18 17.30 25.07
N PHE A 706 -9.46 16.28 24.27
CA PHE A 706 -8.81 16.10 22.98
C PHE A 706 -9.53 16.93 21.92
N ASP A 707 -8.75 17.65 21.11
CA ASP A 707 -9.25 18.36 19.94
C ASP A 707 -9.48 17.35 18.81
N LEU A 708 -10.70 16.84 18.74
CA LEU A 708 -11.12 15.90 17.71
C LEU A 708 -11.63 16.65 16.47
N PRO A 709 -11.44 16.07 15.27
CA PRO A 709 -11.92 16.71 14.06
C PRO A 709 -13.44 16.98 14.15
N ASN A 710 -13.87 18.17 13.72
CA ASN A 710 -15.27 18.58 13.80
C ASN A 710 -16.14 17.72 12.88
N ARG A 711 -17.41 17.57 13.25
CA ARG A 711 -18.43 16.98 12.40
C ARG A 711 -18.61 17.81 11.13
N GLU A 712 -18.13 17.31 9.99
CA GLU A 712 -18.24 18.02 8.72
C GLU A 712 -19.58 17.78 8.03
N SER A 713 -20.15 18.84 7.43
CA SER A 713 -21.23 18.71 6.44
C SER A 713 -20.64 18.25 5.10
N TYR A 714 -20.95 17.02 4.70
CA TYR A 714 -20.49 16.37 3.46
C TYR A 714 -20.88 17.15 2.19
N PRO A 715 -20.14 17.02 1.07
CA PRO A 715 -20.75 17.24 -0.24
C PRO A 715 -21.81 16.14 -0.43
N ALA A 716 -22.94 16.45 -1.09
CA ALA A 716 -24.12 15.58 -1.18
C ALA A 716 -23.77 14.08 -1.24
N TYR A 717 -24.10 13.37 -0.16
CA TYR A 717 -23.80 11.95 0.06
C TYR A 717 -24.29 11.11 -1.12
N ILE A 718 -23.44 10.23 -1.64
CA ILE A 718 -23.86 9.28 -2.66
C ILE A 718 -24.70 8.22 -1.96
N LEU A 719 -26.02 8.42 -1.97
CA LEU A 719 -26.97 7.38 -1.60
C LEU A 719 -26.82 6.25 -2.62
N MET A 720 -26.29 5.10 -2.19
CA MET A 720 -26.41 3.90 -2.98
C MET A 720 -27.85 3.42 -2.92
N GLU A 721 -28.44 3.16 -4.07
CA GLU A 721 -29.71 2.45 -4.14
C GLU A 721 -29.51 1.06 -3.50
N LYS A 722 -30.50 0.66 -2.69
CA LYS A 722 -30.43 -0.48 -1.76
C LYS A 722 -30.13 -1.82 -2.43
#